data_AF-A0A9P1BRH7-F1
#
_entry.id   AF-A0A9P1BRH7-F1
#
_cell.length_a   1.000
_cell.length_b   1.000
_cell.length_c   1.000
_cell.angle_alpha   90.00
_cell.angle_beta   90.00
_cell.angle_gamma   90.00
#
_symmetry.space_group_name_H-M   'P 1'
#
loop_
_entity.id
_entity.type
_entity.pdbx_description
1 polymer ?
#
loop_
_entity_poly.entity_id
_entity_poly.type
_entity_poly.pdbx_seq_one_letter_code
_entity_poly.pdbx_strand_id
1 'polypeptide(L)'
;MPLDPAAKTELEEAVADANRIGIVVGVQKLLAKLSSLGLLRSQQIAPQFVGTHPANRDGFGISATHTHGLLDDLCTVGFDHKQIDGICVDVASDEVYNFNHRLSEASGGALPPIPKQQLRHASLSASHTNAALRCIVAGTPHDSSSPLVVQGKLNLEQVKQVDVAMYEAATKGLTWRVISADAMDVKGLGDIIQAGCNASAQLARGESEFQILKRVMNSINAHGGVGKQILFSSVKQAIMKTKPQCHEAIPEMFTFLVRYGSTTSLQERITQTEARIKASKDGPRSLGRDSYQNLSMDPKDTKQETFVMFRHALLSLAYSGKDRKMIGAADARKVVSKDPVILTKLQLCQNIMKRLRNHFSSKLDFSKLDREVAVGCKELLHEFEDTCVLLALDKKVGVKSNEEAACLFVDKIEELTQIKLTSDYDSFRPTVVPTVKGIGVLWNSVVLMSTQFGSAVTLTSGSTCPNARIRDVDDDGKVSEEVSLVRELGFEVGQAVMRKQDKIKGTIEAMAGDKITINVDDGPITGRAHVSTEGFRKGQWKIFKTKPEPPLEVLDCSLYSALASEEFKICVTKGQIFKTLLDMEEKHKRVLACVKMTLKPHRDVIALKAFPVGKLCLVPCSTKIETRDKLAAGSVSLGTINGTMFQVGSCFVGPDKDQNFDKAFLQPFWSVRVTHDPDKANVSIEPQFDLATNNPNFTIPVMRNIKELAANDVLLRYVQKDKPEVQVEPLVPEPKRRRIGKGS
;
A
#
# COMPACT_ATOMS: atom_id res chain seq x y z
N MET A 1 11.34 -33.22 14.21
CA MET A 1 11.44 -34.56 13.58
C MET A 1 10.96 -34.37 12.15
N PRO A 2 11.39 -35.13 11.13
CA PRO A 2 10.81 -34.93 9.80
C PRO A 2 9.28 -35.04 9.89
N LEU A 3 8.59 -34.09 9.28
CA LEU A 3 7.13 -34.04 9.26
C LEU A 3 6.57 -35.36 8.74
N ASP A 4 5.58 -35.92 9.43
CA ASP A 4 4.92 -37.14 8.99
C ASP A 4 4.41 -37.01 7.53
N PRO A 5 4.69 -37.96 6.62
CA PRO A 5 4.33 -37.84 5.21
C PRO A 5 2.82 -37.67 4.96
N ALA A 6 1.96 -38.26 5.79
CA ALA A 6 0.52 -38.09 5.67
C ALA A 6 0.12 -36.66 6.11
N ALA A 7 0.65 -36.19 7.24
CA ALA A 7 0.46 -34.81 7.70
C ALA A 7 0.97 -33.78 6.67
N LYS A 8 2.09 -34.05 5.99
CA LYS A 8 2.62 -33.22 4.90
C LYS A 8 1.65 -33.13 3.72
N THR A 9 1.12 -34.27 3.28
CA THR A 9 0.16 -34.34 2.16
C THR A 9 -1.13 -33.57 2.50
N GLU A 10 -1.66 -33.74 3.70
CA GLU A 10 -2.85 -33.00 4.16
C GLU A 10 -2.63 -31.48 4.20
N LEU A 11 -1.43 -31.04 4.59
CA LEU A 11 -1.08 -29.62 4.60
C LEU A 11 -0.88 -29.06 3.18
N GLU A 12 -0.28 -29.82 2.27
CA GLU A 12 -0.16 -29.44 0.86
C GLU A 12 -1.54 -29.27 0.20
N GLU A 13 -2.46 -30.19 0.48
CA GLU A 13 -3.87 -30.10 0.06
C GLU A 13 -4.57 -28.89 0.68
N ALA A 14 -4.37 -28.64 1.98
CA ALA A 14 -4.96 -27.48 2.66
C ALA A 14 -4.41 -26.15 2.12
N VAL A 15 -3.13 -26.07 1.78
CA VAL A 15 -2.52 -24.91 1.10
C VAL A 15 -3.11 -24.74 -0.30
N ALA A 16 -3.28 -25.83 -1.05
CA ALA A 16 -3.91 -25.77 -2.37
C ALA A 16 -5.39 -25.34 -2.30
N ASP A 17 -6.15 -25.84 -1.33
CA ASP A 17 -7.55 -25.49 -1.11
C ASP A 17 -7.71 -24.04 -0.67
N ALA A 18 -6.86 -23.57 0.25
CA ALA A 18 -6.84 -22.17 0.69
C ALA A 18 -6.53 -21.17 -0.44
N ASN A 19 -5.93 -21.62 -1.54
CA ASN A 19 -5.78 -20.83 -2.76
C ASN A 19 -7.08 -20.75 -3.62
N ARG A 20 -8.03 -21.66 -3.43
CA ARG A 20 -9.28 -21.76 -4.21
C ARG A 20 -10.49 -21.12 -3.50
N ILE A 21 -10.62 -21.26 -2.18
CA ILE A 21 -11.86 -20.92 -1.43
C ILE A 21 -11.86 -19.52 -0.78
N GLY A 22 -10.89 -18.68 -1.11
CA GLY A 22 -10.69 -17.35 -0.53
C GLY A 22 -9.72 -17.34 0.66
N ILE A 23 -8.77 -16.39 0.65
CA ILE A 23 -7.56 -16.47 1.49
C ILE A 23 -7.80 -16.42 3.00
N VAL A 24 -8.77 -15.63 3.46
CA VAL A 24 -9.07 -15.50 4.91
C VAL A 24 -9.68 -16.80 5.44
N VAL A 25 -10.67 -17.36 4.74
CA VAL A 25 -11.29 -18.65 5.09
C VAL A 25 -10.26 -19.78 4.96
N GLY A 26 -9.46 -19.76 3.90
CA GLY A 26 -8.39 -20.71 3.67
C GLY A 26 -7.37 -20.75 4.80
N VAL A 27 -6.89 -19.59 5.27
CA VAL A 27 -5.95 -19.53 6.40
C VAL A 27 -6.58 -20.02 7.70
N GLN A 28 -7.86 -19.71 7.97
CA GLN A 28 -8.53 -20.24 9.16
C GLN A 28 -8.63 -21.77 9.13
N LYS A 29 -9.01 -22.36 7.98
CA LYS A 29 -9.02 -23.81 7.82
C LYS A 29 -7.62 -24.42 7.96
N LEU A 30 -6.61 -23.77 7.38
CA LEU A 30 -5.23 -24.22 7.46
C LEU A 30 -4.69 -24.18 8.90
N LEU A 31 -4.98 -23.12 9.66
CA LEU A 31 -4.61 -23.03 11.08
C LEU A 31 -5.35 -24.08 11.92
N ALA A 32 -6.63 -24.34 11.63
CA ALA A 32 -7.37 -25.44 12.26
C ALA A 32 -6.75 -26.81 11.95
N LYS A 33 -6.32 -27.02 10.71
CA LYS A 33 -5.62 -28.25 10.28
C LYS A 33 -4.26 -28.41 10.96
N LEU A 34 -3.45 -27.35 11.02
CA LEU A 34 -2.19 -27.35 11.78
C LEU A 34 -2.45 -27.68 13.27
N SER A 35 -3.52 -27.15 13.85
CA SER A 35 -3.92 -27.46 15.23
C SER A 35 -4.33 -28.93 15.40
N SER A 36 -5.12 -29.51 14.47
CA SER A 36 -5.52 -30.92 14.56
C SER A 36 -4.35 -31.90 14.42
N LEU A 37 -3.28 -31.48 13.74
CA LEU A 37 -2.04 -32.24 13.58
C LEU A 37 -1.05 -32.02 14.74
N GLY A 38 -1.40 -31.20 15.74
CA GLY A 38 -0.49 -30.86 16.86
C GLY A 38 0.68 -29.96 16.47
N LEU A 39 0.61 -29.32 15.30
CA LEU A 39 1.66 -28.45 14.73
C LEU A 39 1.44 -26.96 15.03
N LEU A 40 0.35 -26.62 15.72
CA LEU A 40 0.05 -25.26 16.18
C LEU A 40 -0.18 -25.26 17.69
N ARG A 41 0.49 -24.37 18.42
CA ARG A 41 0.30 -24.17 19.86
C ARG A 41 0.08 -22.71 20.21
N SER A 42 -0.58 -22.43 21.33
CA SER A 42 -0.63 -21.07 21.90
C SER A 42 0.43 -20.92 22.98
N GLN A 43 1.23 -19.86 22.95
CA GLN A 43 2.31 -19.62 23.90
C GLN A 43 2.50 -18.12 24.14
N GLN A 44 2.66 -17.69 25.40
CA GLN A 44 3.13 -16.34 25.70
C GLN A 44 4.64 -16.26 25.53
N ILE A 45 5.12 -15.31 24.72
CA ILE A 45 6.53 -15.21 24.34
C ILE A 45 7.01 -13.78 24.50
N ALA A 46 8.05 -13.61 25.31
CA ALA A 46 8.70 -12.32 25.51
C ALA A 46 9.28 -11.76 24.20
N PRO A 47 9.20 -10.44 23.96
CA PRO A 47 9.46 -9.88 22.63
C PRO A 47 10.84 -10.19 22.09
N GLN A 48 11.86 -10.26 22.95
CA GLN A 48 13.25 -10.55 22.59
C GLN A 48 13.46 -11.93 21.95
N PHE A 49 12.54 -12.87 22.14
CA PHE A 49 12.64 -14.22 21.59
C PHE A 49 11.97 -14.39 20.22
N VAL A 50 11.30 -13.33 19.72
CA VAL A 50 10.56 -13.35 18.46
C VAL A 50 11.16 -12.37 17.46
N GLY A 51 11.79 -12.90 16.40
CA GLY A 51 12.22 -12.13 15.23
C GLY A 51 11.13 -12.06 14.16
N THR A 52 11.51 -11.63 12.96
CA THR A 52 10.64 -11.60 11.78
C THR A 52 10.99 -12.75 10.83
N HIS A 53 10.00 -13.52 10.39
CA HIS A 53 10.23 -14.61 9.45
C HIS A 53 10.55 -14.05 8.05
N PRO A 54 11.43 -14.68 7.23
CA PRO A 54 11.74 -14.20 5.87
C PRO A 54 10.51 -14.08 4.97
N ALA A 55 9.50 -14.94 5.12
CA ALA A 55 8.24 -14.84 4.37
C ALA A 55 7.33 -13.67 4.81
N ASN A 56 7.64 -12.97 5.90
CA ASN A 56 6.82 -11.88 6.40
C ASN A 56 6.76 -10.71 5.41
N ARG A 57 5.54 -10.20 5.16
CA ARG A 57 5.25 -9.13 4.18
C ARG A 57 5.91 -9.39 2.83
N ASP A 58 5.69 -10.57 2.27
CA ASP A 58 6.19 -10.95 0.95
C ASP A 58 7.74 -10.84 0.84
N GLY A 59 8.49 -11.06 1.93
CA GLY A 59 9.94 -10.86 1.96
C GLY A 59 10.44 -9.52 2.49
N PHE A 60 9.53 -8.56 2.71
CA PHE A 60 9.89 -7.20 3.15
C PHE A 60 10.25 -7.12 4.64
N GLY A 61 9.62 -7.95 5.47
CA GLY A 61 9.73 -7.92 6.93
C GLY A 61 9.15 -6.64 7.54
N ILE A 62 9.89 -6.03 8.46
CA ILE A 62 9.51 -4.82 9.19
C ILE A 62 10.37 -3.61 8.79
N SER A 63 9.88 -2.39 9.03
CA SER A 63 10.68 -1.17 8.91
C SER A 63 10.72 -0.39 10.23
N ALA A 64 11.88 0.18 10.55
CA ALA A 64 12.07 0.97 11.77
C ALA A 64 11.09 2.15 11.86
N THR A 65 10.91 2.90 10.77
CA THR A 65 9.97 4.02 10.70
C THR A 65 8.54 3.61 11.04
N HIS A 66 8.05 2.49 10.52
CA HIS A 66 6.70 2.01 10.86
C HIS A 66 6.63 1.44 12.26
N THR A 67 7.70 0.79 12.75
CA THR A 67 7.76 0.29 14.12
C THR A 67 7.67 1.44 15.13
N HIS A 68 8.43 2.52 14.92
CA HIS A 68 8.39 3.69 15.80
C HIS A 68 7.12 4.51 15.63
N GLY A 69 6.63 4.72 14.40
CA GLY A 69 5.34 5.38 14.18
C GLY A 69 4.16 4.59 14.78
N LEU A 70 4.21 3.25 14.75
CA LEU A 70 3.24 2.41 15.45
C LEU A 70 3.33 2.59 16.96
N LEU A 71 4.52 2.77 17.51
CA LEU A 71 4.73 2.99 18.94
C LEU A 71 4.11 4.33 19.39
N ASP A 72 4.21 5.38 18.57
CA ASP A 72 3.51 6.66 18.80
C ASP A 72 1.98 6.51 18.70
N ASP A 73 1.49 5.78 17.69
CA ASP A 73 0.07 5.46 17.54
C ASP A 73 -0.45 4.73 18.79
N LEU A 74 0.24 3.65 19.21
CA LEU A 74 -0.14 2.85 20.38
C LEU A 74 -0.12 3.67 21.66
N CYS A 75 0.87 4.55 21.82
CA CYS A 75 0.94 5.47 22.94
C CYS A 75 -0.25 6.44 22.98
N THR A 76 -0.70 6.90 21.81
CA THR A 76 -1.78 7.89 21.69
C THR A 76 -3.16 7.26 21.92
N VAL A 77 -3.38 6.06 21.39
CA VAL A 77 -4.70 5.39 21.39
C VAL A 77 -4.89 4.42 22.56
N GLY A 78 -3.82 4.05 23.24
CA GLY A 78 -3.79 3.01 24.26
C GLY A 78 -3.55 1.62 23.68
N PHE A 79 -2.77 0.82 24.39
CA PHE A 79 -2.40 -0.54 24.02
C PHE A 79 -3.38 -1.56 24.58
N ASP A 80 -3.86 -2.46 23.72
CA ASP A 80 -4.68 -3.60 24.12
C ASP A 80 -4.12 -4.89 23.53
N HIS A 81 -3.54 -5.74 24.37
CA HIS A 81 -2.97 -7.02 23.95
C HIS A 81 -4.04 -7.97 23.37
N LYS A 82 -5.32 -7.81 23.72
CA LYS A 82 -6.41 -8.66 23.21
C LYS A 82 -6.72 -8.42 21.74
N GLN A 83 -6.31 -7.27 21.19
CA GLN A 83 -6.47 -6.94 19.78
C GLN A 83 -5.32 -7.45 18.92
N ILE A 84 -4.29 -8.04 19.53
CA ILE A 84 -3.11 -8.53 18.81
C ILE A 84 -3.26 -10.02 18.56
N ASP A 85 -3.40 -10.37 17.30
CA ASP A 85 -3.40 -11.77 16.84
C ASP A 85 -2.02 -12.13 16.26
N GLY A 86 -1.13 -12.57 17.13
CA GLY A 86 0.24 -12.96 16.80
C GLY A 86 0.34 -14.40 16.27
N ILE A 87 0.94 -14.57 15.09
CA ILE A 87 1.33 -15.86 14.52
C ILE A 87 2.83 -15.84 14.26
N CYS A 88 3.53 -16.86 14.76
CA CYS A 88 4.95 -17.05 14.54
C CYS A 88 5.28 -18.52 14.29
N VAL A 89 6.53 -18.77 13.92
CA VAL A 89 7.06 -20.09 13.59
C VAL A 89 8.29 -20.35 14.45
N ASP A 90 8.52 -21.59 14.87
CA ASP A 90 9.80 -22.00 15.46
C ASP A 90 10.96 -21.83 14.47
N VAL A 91 12.10 -21.34 14.96
CA VAL A 91 13.28 -21.08 14.13
C VAL A 91 14.06 -22.39 13.96
N ALA A 92 14.21 -22.84 12.71
CA ALA A 92 14.99 -24.04 12.37
C ALA A 92 16.18 -23.78 11.44
N SER A 93 16.36 -22.56 10.92
CA SER A 93 17.44 -22.24 9.99
C SER A 93 18.17 -20.94 10.33
N ASP A 94 19.46 -20.91 9.99
CA ASP A 94 20.30 -19.72 10.11
C ASP A 94 19.86 -18.59 9.17
N GLU A 95 19.09 -18.89 8.13
CA GLU A 95 18.54 -17.88 7.21
C GLU A 95 17.63 -16.89 7.95
N VAL A 96 16.82 -17.37 8.90
CA VAL A 96 15.93 -16.52 9.70
C VAL A 96 16.76 -15.56 10.57
N TYR A 97 17.87 -16.05 11.13
CA TYR A 97 18.81 -15.20 11.86
C TYR A 97 19.45 -14.14 10.96
N ASN A 98 19.99 -14.55 9.82
CA ASN A 98 20.62 -13.65 8.84
C ASN A 98 19.64 -12.59 8.32
N PHE A 99 18.35 -12.94 8.15
CA PHE A 99 17.31 -11.99 7.79
C PHE A 99 17.10 -10.93 8.88
N ASN A 100 16.96 -11.33 10.14
CA ASN A 100 16.80 -10.40 11.26
C ASN A 100 18.05 -9.55 11.53
N HIS A 101 19.24 -10.12 11.34
CA HIS A 101 20.51 -9.39 11.42
C HIS A 101 20.52 -8.23 10.42
N ARG A 102 20.21 -8.52 9.14
CA ARG A 102 20.13 -7.50 8.08
C ARG A 102 19.08 -6.43 8.38
N LEU A 103 17.93 -6.79 8.97
CA LEU A 103 16.91 -5.81 9.36
C LEU A 103 17.43 -4.83 10.43
N SER A 104 18.14 -5.33 11.45
CA SER A 104 18.72 -4.49 12.50
C SER A 104 19.87 -3.63 11.95
N GLU A 105 20.75 -4.19 11.12
CA GLU A 105 21.83 -3.43 10.49
C GLU A 105 21.31 -2.31 9.58
N ALA A 106 20.33 -2.62 8.73
CA ALA A 106 19.72 -1.64 7.83
C ALA A 106 18.97 -0.53 8.58
N SER A 107 18.57 -0.75 9.83
CA SER A 107 17.86 0.24 10.65
C SER A 107 18.76 1.34 11.24
N GLY A 108 20.08 1.23 11.11
CA GLY A 108 21.00 2.22 11.68
C GLY A 108 20.96 2.33 13.20
N GLY A 109 20.49 1.29 13.92
CA GLY A 109 20.36 1.29 15.38
C GLY A 109 18.95 1.62 15.91
N ALA A 110 18.00 1.91 15.03
CA ALA A 110 16.60 2.12 15.42
C ALA A 110 15.88 0.81 15.81
N LEU A 111 16.28 -0.33 15.24
CA LEU A 111 15.84 -1.66 15.66
C LEU A 111 16.96 -2.37 16.42
N PRO A 112 16.70 -2.90 17.63
CA PRO A 112 17.73 -3.61 18.38
C PRO A 112 18.09 -4.93 17.66
N PRO A 113 19.34 -5.41 17.77
CA PRO A 113 19.70 -6.74 17.26
C PRO A 113 19.05 -7.85 18.10
N ILE A 114 18.91 -9.05 17.52
CA ILE A 114 18.53 -10.26 18.27
C ILE A 114 19.75 -11.18 18.30
N PRO A 115 20.28 -11.55 19.47
CA PRO A 115 21.33 -12.56 19.57
C PRO A 115 20.85 -13.90 18.99
N LYS A 116 21.73 -14.62 18.29
CA LYS A 116 21.36 -15.89 17.61
C LYS A 116 20.72 -16.90 18.57
N GLN A 117 21.29 -17.03 19.77
CA GLN A 117 20.80 -17.91 20.83
C GLN A 117 19.46 -17.49 21.47
N GLN A 118 19.02 -16.25 21.26
CA GLN A 118 17.72 -15.74 21.73
C GLN A 118 16.64 -15.84 20.66
N LEU A 119 16.98 -15.90 19.38
CA LEU A 119 16.01 -16.00 18.30
C LEU A 119 15.38 -17.42 18.28
N ARG A 120 14.26 -17.60 18.99
CA ARG A 120 13.55 -18.89 19.11
C ARG A 120 12.38 -18.99 18.14
N HIS A 121 11.75 -17.86 17.85
CA HIS A 121 10.58 -17.80 16.96
C HIS A 121 10.70 -16.66 15.95
N ALA A 122 9.95 -16.75 14.86
CA ALA A 122 9.91 -15.75 13.81
C ALA A 122 8.49 -15.45 13.38
N SER A 123 8.09 -14.19 13.47
CA SER A 123 6.71 -13.74 13.27
C SER A 123 6.31 -13.72 11.80
N LEU A 124 5.09 -14.19 11.52
CA LEU A 124 4.36 -14.02 10.26
C LEU A 124 3.27 -12.93 10.34
N SER A 125 2.76 -12.62 11.54
CA SER A 125 1.88 -11.47 11.83
C SER A 125 2.36 -10.70 13.07
N ALA A 126 1.74 -9.55 13.38
CA ALA A 126 2.06 -8.71 14.54
C ALA A 126 3.54 -8.27 14.67
N SER A 127 4.31 -8.35 13.58
CA SER A 127 5.76 -8.19 13.57
C SER A 127 6.23 -6.80 13.99
N HIS A 128 5.56 -5.74 13.52
CA HIS A 128 5.88 -4.36 13.92
C HIS A 128 5.56 -4.11 15.39
N THR A 129 4.45 -4.67 15.90
CA THR A 129 4.09 -4.56 17.32
C THR A 129 5.12 -5.25 18.20
N ASN A 130 5.53 -6.47 17.86
CA ASN A 130 6.58 -7.14 18.60
C ASN A 130 7.92 -6.40 18.53
N ALA A 131 8.28 -5.86 17.37
CA ALA A 131 9.48 -5.05 17.22
C ALA A 131 9.42 -3.76 18.05
N ALA A 132 8.25 -3.11 18.16
CA ALA A 132 8.05 -1.92 18.98
C ALA A 132 8.27 -2.25 20.47
N LEU A 133 7.71 -3.36 20.94
CA LEU A 133 7.95 -3.85 22.31
C LEU A 133 9.43 -4.17 22.55
N ARG A 134 10.14 -4.74 21.57
CA ARG A 134 11.60 -4.94 21.64
C ARG A 134 12.36 -3.62 21.72
N CYS A 135 11.96 -2.61 20.97
CA CYS A 135 12.56 -1.27 21.03
C CYS A 135 12.42 -0.66 22.43
N ILE A 136 11.27 -0.84 23.07
CA ILE A 136 11.03 -0.41 24.47
C ILE A 136 12.00 -1.11 25.42
N VAL A 137 12.07 -2.44 25.36
CA VAL A 137 12.94 -3.24 26.25
C VAL A 137 14.42 -2.88 26.06
N ALA A 138 14.85 -2.62 24.83
CA ALA A 138 16.23 -2.27 24.51
C ALA A 138 16.57 -0.79 24.74
N GLY A 139 15.59 0.06 25.04
CA GLY A 139 15.78 1.50 25.19
C GLY A 139 16.34 2.17 23.94
N THR A 140 15.79 1.86 22.76
CA THR A 140 16.30 2.44 21.51
C THR A 140 16.00 3.94 21.40
N PRO A 141 16.81 4.69 20.62
CA PRO A 141 16.52 6.10 20.34
C PRO A 141 15.13 6.27 19.72
N HIS A 142 14.39 7.29 20.17
CA HIS A 142 13.06 7.60 19.67
C HIS A 142 12.79 9.10 19.77
N ASP A 143 11.68 9.57 19.21
CA ASP A 143 11.37 11.00 19.18
C ASP A 143 11.29 11.58 20.60
N SER A 144 12.04 12.65 20.85
CA SER A 144 12.06 13.30 22.16
C SER A 144 10.74 13.97 22.53
N SER A 145 9.83 14.17 21.58
CA SER A 145 8.46 14.62 21.88
C SER A 145 7.54 13.50 22.37
N SER A 146 7.94 12.22 22.23
CA SER A 146 7.13 11.08 22.67
C SER A 146 7.10 11.02 24.20
N PRO A 147 5.92 10.81 24.82
CA PRO A 147 5.80 10.74 26.28
C PRO A 147 6.43 9.47 26.87
N LEU A 148 6.93 8.56 26.02
CA LEU A 148 7.61 7.31 26.40
C LEU A 148 9.13 7.46 26.52
N VAL A 149 9.66 8.66 26.24
CA VAL A 149 11.09 8.92 26.11
C VAL A 149 11.66 9.66 27.31
N VAL A 150 12.82 9.19 27.78
CA VAL A 150 13.66 9.87 28.77
C VAL A 150 15.06 10.01 28.19
N GLN A 151 15.59 11.22 28.15
CA GLN A 151 16.93 11.53 27.59
C GLN A 151 17.13 11.01 26.14
N GLY A 152 16.09 11.14 25.30
CA GLY A 152 16.15 10.77 23.88
C GLY A 152 16.05 9.26 23.58
N LYS A 153 15.81 8.42 24.60
CA LYS A 153 15.62 6.97 24.45
C LYS A 153 14.30 6.52 25.07
N LEU A 154 13.73 5.45 24.52
CA LEU A 154 12.59 4.77 25.13
C LEU A 154 12.95 4.32 26.55
N ASN A 155 12.03 4.52 27.49
CA ASN A 155 12.25 4.18 28.89
C ASN A 155 11.10 3.29 29.39
N LEU A 156 11.44 2.10 29.87
CA LEU A 156 10.46 1.10 30.31
C LEU A 156 9.57 1.61 31.47
N GLU A 157 10.14 2.39 32.37
CA GLU A 157 9.45 2.89 33.56
C GLU A 157 8.50 4.03 33.20
N GLN A 158 8.90 4.84 32.22
CA GLN A 158 8.03 5.83 31.61
C GLN A 158 6.86 5.14 30.88
N VAL A 159 7.12 4.06 30.14
CA VAL A 159 6.05 3.26 29.50
C VAL A 159 5.08 2.73 30.55
N LYS A 160 5.55 2.24 31.71
CA LYS A 160 4.68 1.78 32.80
C LYS A 160 3.74 2.87 33.32
N GLN A 161 4.21 4.11 33.40
CA GLN A 161 3.38 5.23 33.86
C GLN A 161 2.35 5.66 32.81
N VAL A 162 2.71 5.59 31.53
CA VAL A 162 1.83 6.01 30.41
C VAL A 162 0.83 4.92 30.04
N ASP A 163 1.27 3.67 29.93
CA ASP A 163 0.47 2.52 29.51
C ASP A 163 0.97 1.23 30.17
N VAL A 164 0.28 0.83 31.25
CA VAL A 164 0.59 -0.39 32.01
C VAL A 164 0.47 -1.64 31.15
N ALA A 165 -0.49 -1.71 30.22
CA ALA A 165 -0.69 -2.88 29.38
C ALA A 165 0.44 -3.03 28.35
N MET A 166 0.93 -1.92 27.80
CA MET A 166 2.10 -1.90 26.93
C MET A 166 3.37 -2.31 27.69
N TYR A 167 3.55 -1.83 28.93
CA TYR A 167 4.64 -2.26 29.81
C TYR A 167 4.59 -3.77 30.09
N GLU A 168 3.42 -4.31 30.40
CA GLU A 168 3.25 -5.74 30.61
C GLU A 168 3.55 -6.55 29.34
N ALA A 169 3.12 -6.08 28.17
CA ALA A 169 3.44 -6.74 26.91
C ALA A 169 4.95 -6.66 26.58
N ALA A 170 5.62 -5.56 26.92
CA ALA A 170 7.06 -5.42 26.74
C ALA A 170 7.85 -6.37 27.66
N THR A 171 7.39 -6.56 28.90
CA THR A 171 8.10 -7.37 29.91
C THR A 171 7.76 -8.85 29.87
N LYS A 172 6.47 -9.18 29.74
CA LYS A 172 5.93 -10.56 29.77
C LYS A 172 5.75 -11.15 28.37
N GLY A 173 5.59 -10.30 27.35
CA GLY A 173 5.37 -10.73 25.98
C GLY A 173 3.92 -10.88 25.57
N LEU A 174 3.75 -11.11 24.28
CA LEU A 174 2.45 -11.32 23.63
C LEU A 174 2.10 -12.82 23.60
N THR A 175 0.80 -13.11 23.47
CA THR A 175 0.35 -14.47 23.16
C THR A 175 0.47 -14.71 21.67
N TRP A 176 1.15 -15.80 21.31
CA TRP A 176 1.42 -16.20 19.94
C TRP A 176 0.81 -17.56 19.64
N ARG A 177 0.26 -17.71 18.44
CA ARG A 177 0.05 -19.01 17.81
C ARG A 177 1.35 -19.41 17.12
N VAL A 178 2.03 -20.40 17.67
CA VAL A 178 3.33 -20.86 17.22
C VAL A 178 3.17 -22.11 16.36
N ILE A 179 3.62 -22.00 15.12
CA ILE A 179 3.68 -23.09 14.15
C ILE A 179 5.00 -23.83 14.34
N SER A 180 4.95 -25.15 14.42
CA SER A 180 6.15 -25.99 14.45
C SER A 180 7.01 -25.77 13.21
N ALA A 181 8.33 -25.74 13.39
CA ALA A 181 9.27 -25.63 12.28
C ALA A 181 9.11 -26.78 11.28
N ASP A 182 8.75 -27.98 11.76
CA ASP A 182 8.53 -29.16 10.92
C ASP A 182 7.43 -28.91 9.86
N ALA A 183 6.43 -28.07 10.15
CA ALA A 183 5.38 -27.74 9.19
C ALA A 183 5.87 -26.85 8.02
N MET A 184 6.95 -26.10 8.22
CA MET A 184 7.47 -25.16 7.22
C MET A 184 8.16 -25.81 6.02
N ASP A 185 8.38 -27.12 6.09
CA ASP A 185 8.80 -27.93 4.93
C ASP A 185 7.73 -27.97 3.83
N VAL A 186 6.48 -27.59 4.13
CA VAL A 186 5.39 -27.44 3.17
C VAL A 186 5.54 -26.12 2.41
N LYS A 187 5.82 -26.22 1.11
CA LYS A 187 6.03 -25.06 0.22
C LYS A 187 4.78 -24.15 0.21
N GLY A 188 5.00 -22.85 0.41
CA GLY A 188 3.94 -21.84 0.35
C GLY A 188 3.09 -21.71 1.61
N LEU A 189 3.36 -22.51 2.66
CA LEU A 189 2.65 -22.42 3.95
C LEU A 189 2.85 -21.04 4.61
N GLY A 190 4.10 -20.57 4.70
CA GLY A 190 4.40 -19.24 5.24
C GLY A 190 3.73 -18.12 4.43
N ASP A 191 3.78 -18.23 3.09
CA ASP A 191 3.24 -17.24 2.17
C ASP A 191 1.71 -17.13 2.30
N ILE A 192 1.01 -18.26 2.42
CA ILE A 192 -0.45 -18.26 2.47
C ILE A 192 -0.98 -17.72 3.80
N ILE A 193 -0.34 -18.10 4.91
CA ILE A 193 -0.67 -17.59 6.26
C ILE A 193 -0.43 -16.09 6.32
N GLN A 194 0.71 -15.64 5.80
CA GLN A 194 1.04 -14.23 5.73
C GLN A 194 0.05 -13.46 4.84
N ALA A 195 -0.31 -14.00 3.67
CA ALA A 195 -1.27 -13.37 2.76
C ALA A 195 -2.66 -13.23 3.41
N GLY A 196 -3.11 -14.22 4.19
CA GLY A 196 -4.38 -14.13 4.94
C GLY A 196 -4.33 -13.11 6.06
N CYS A 197 -3.26 -13.08 6.85
CA CYS A 197 -3.07 -12.08 7.89
C CYS A 197 -3.06 -10.66 7.31
N ASN A 198 -2.38 -10.48 6.17
CA ASN A 198 -2.39 -9.23 5.43
C ASN A 198 -3.77 -8.87 4.91
N ALA A 199 -4.52 -9.81 4.32
CA ALA A 199 -5.87 -9.54 3.81
C ALA A 199 -6.82 -9.11 4.95
N SER A 200 -6.75 -9.78 6.10
CA SER A 200 -7.52 -9.41 7.29
C SER A 200 -7.11 -8.04 7.85
N ALA A 201 -5.82 -7.74 7.93
CA ALA A 201 -5.32 -6.43 8.34
C ALA A 201 -5.61 -5.33 7.31
N GLN A 202 -5.71 -5.65 6.01
CA GLN A 202 -5.98 -4.72 4.91
C GLN A 202 -7.43 -4.26 4.83
N LEU A 203 -8.37 -5.13 5.21
CA LEU A 203 -9.73 -4.69 5.50
C LEU A 203 -9.76 -3.63 6.62
N ALA A 204 -8.68 -3.50 7.41
CA ALA A 204 -8.53 -2.52 8.49
C ALA A 204 -7.56 -1.33 8.21
N ARG A 205 -6.43 -1.48 7.48
CA ARG A 205 -5.49 -0.40 7.03
C ARG A 205 -4.71 -0.82 5.76
N GLY A 206 -4.56 0.04 4.74
CA GLY A 206 -4.08 -0.31 3.38
C GLY A 206 -2.56 -0.54 3.18
N GLU A 207 -2.19 -1.37 2.19
CA GLU A 207 -0.79 -1.61 1.74
C GLU A 207 -0.17 -0.42 1.01
N SER A 208 1.14 -0.19 1.20
CA SER A 208 1.88 0.82 0.42
C SER A 208 2.11 0.37 -1.02
N GLU A 209 2.07 1.28 -1.98
CA GLU A 209 2.27 1.01 -3.41
C GLU A 209 3.61 0.31 -3.72
N PHE A 210 4.69 0.67 -3.03
CA PHE A 210 6.01 0.05 -3.23
C PHE A 210 6.06 -1.42 -2.74
N GLN A 211 5.28 -1.76 -1.70
CA GLN A 211 5.13 -3.16 -1.28
C GLN A 211 4.49 -4.00 -2.40
N ILE A 212 3.51 -3.43 -3.11
CA ILE A 212 2.88 -4.09 -4.25
C ILE A 212 3.87 -4.26 -5.42
N LEU A 213 4.69 -3.25 -5.72
CA LEU A 213 5.77 -3.36 -6.71
C LEU A 213 6.70 -4.55 -6.41
N LYS A 214 7.10 -4.74 -5.13
CA LYS A 214 7.91 -5.89 -4.71
C LYS A 214 7.18 -7.21 -4.90
N ARG A 215 5.89 -7.30 -4.58
CA ARG A 215 5.10 -8.52 -4.84
C ARG A 215 5.04 -8.86 -6.33
N VAL A 216 4.88 -7.86 -7.18
CA VAL A 216 4.91 -8.04 -8.64
C VAL A 216 6.26 -8.60 -9.09
N MET A 217 7.37 -8.05 -8.57
CA MET A 217 8.73 -8.53 -8.85
C MET A 217 8.95 -9.97 -8.39
N ASN A 218 8.52 -10.31 -7.18
CA ASN A 218 8.62 -11.67 -6.64
C ASN A 218 7.77 -12.65 -7.46
N SER A 219 6.58 -12.23 -7.91
CA SER A 219 5.71 -13.03 -8.77
C SER A 219 6.34 -13.28 -10.14
N ILE A 220 7.01 -12.27 -10.72
CA ILE A 220 7.80 -12.41 -11.94
C ILE A 220 8.93 -13.42 -11.73
N ASN A 221 9.69 -13.30 -10.64
CA ASN A 221 10.81 -14.21 -10.35
C ASN A 221 10.36 -15.66 -10.13
N ALA A 222 9.24 -15.86 -9.43
CA ALA A 222 8.70 -17.20 -9.15
C ALA A 222 8.15 -17.92 -10.40
N HIS A 223 7.74 -17.16 -11.42
CA HIS A 223 7.16 -17.71 -12.66
C HIS A 223 8.08 -17.54 -13.88
N GLY A 224 9.24 -16.90 -13.69
CA GLY A 224 10.23 -16.61 -14.72
C GLY A 224 11.29 -17.70 -14.81
N GLY A 225 11.34 -18.37 -15.95
CA GLY A 225 12.47 -19.22 -16.33
C GLY A 225 13.26 -18.59 -17.47
N VAL A 226 14.53 -19.00 -17.63
CA VAL A 226 15.36 -18.57 -18.77
C VAL A 226 14.61 -18.86 -20.07
N GLY A 227 14.39 -17.82 -20.89
CA GLY A 227 13.70 -17.90 -22.18
C GLY A 227 12.17 -17.94 -22.15
N LYS A 228 11.51 -17.84 -20.98
CA LYS A 228 10.03 -17.81 -20.89
C LYS A 228 9.49 -16.38 -20.82
N GLN A 229 8.60 -16.04 -21.76
CA GLN A 229 7.86 -14.78 -21.73
C GLN A 229 6.73 -14.88 -20.68
N ILE A 230 6.86 -14.15 -19.56
CA ILE A 230 5.81 -14.10 -18.54
C ILE A 230 4.70 -13.14 -18.98
N LEU A 231 3.46 -13.61 -18.92
CA LEU A 231 2.28 -12.79 -19.17
C LEU A 231 1.69 -12.30 -17.85
N PHE A 232 1.18 -11.07 -17.82
CA PHE A 232 0.52 -10.53 -16.63
C PHE A 232 -0.67 -11.40 -16.19
N SER A 233 -1.42 -11.98 -17.13
CA SER A 233 -2.53 -12.90 -16.85
C SER A 233 -2.11 -14.09 -15.97
N SER A 234 -0.88 -14.58 -16.12
CA SER A 234 -0.35 -15.72 -15.38
C SER A 234 -0.05 -15.40 -13.91
N VAL A 235 0.21 -14.13 -13.58
CA VAL A 235 0.55 -13.69 -12.22
C VAL A 235 -0.51 -12.79 -11.57
N LYS A 236 -1.49 -12.32 -12.36
CA LYS A 236 -2.55 -11.38 -11.93
C LYS A 236 -3.31 -11.88 -10.72
N GLN A 237 -3.76 -13.14 -10.72
CA GLN A 237 -4.52 -13.69 -9.60
C GLN A 237 -3.70 -13.71 -8.30
N ALA A 238 -2.43 -14.09 -8.36
CA ALA A 238 -1.53 -14.09 -7.21
C ALA A 238 -1.31 -12.68 -6.66
N ILE A 239 -1.07 -11.70 -7.52
CA ILE A 239 -0.83 -10.30 -7.14
C ILE A 239 -2.09 -9.65 -6.55
N MET A 240 -3.26 -9.91 -7.15
CA MET A 240 -4.55 -9.31 -6.78
C MET A 240 -5.19 -9.93 -5.54
N LYS A 241 -4.60 -11.00 -5.00
CA LYS A 241 -5.14 -11.78 -3.88
C LYS A 241 -5.39 -10.96 -2.61
N THR A 242 -4.60 -9.92 -2.38
CA THR A 242 -4.77 -9.02 -1.22
C THR A 242 -5.72 -7.85 -1.47
N LYS A 243 -6.28 -7.72 -2.69
CA LYS A 243 -7.09 -6.55 -3.11
C LYS A 243 -6.36 -5.21 -2.88
N PRO A 244 -5.17 -5.02 -3.46
CA PRO A 244 -4.35 -3.84 -3.24
C PRO A 244 -5.07 -2.55 -3.66
N GLN A 245 -4.96 -1.49 -2.85
CA GLN A 245 -5.60 -0.20 -3.14
C GLN A 245 -5.14 0.39 -4.48
N CYS A 246 -3.85 0.25 -4.80
CA CYS A 246 -3.26 0.71 -6.07
C CYS A 246 -3.46 -0.28 -7.24
N HIS A 247 -4.52 -1.09 -7.24
CA HIS A 247 -4.77 -2.12 -8.26
C HIS A 247 -4.71 -1.60 -9.70
N GLU A 248 -5.12 -0.36 -9.94
CA GLU A 248 -5.06 0.28 -11.26
C GLU A 248 -3.63 0.47 -11.79
N ALA A 249 -2.63 0.60 -10.91
CA ALA A 249 -1.22 0.78 -11.29
C ALA A 249 -0.47 -0.54 -11.53
N ILE A 250 -1.00 -1.66 -11.06
CA ILE A 250 -0.32 -2.96 -11.06
C ILE A 250 0.05 -3.49 -12.46
N PRO A 251 -0.81 -3.39 -13.49
CA PRO A 251 -0.42 -3.80 -14.84
C PRO A 251 0.79 -3.02 -15.38
N GLU A 252 0.88 -1.74 -15.02
CA GLU A 252 1.98 -0.87 -15.42
C GLU A 252 3.24 -1.15 -14.58
N MET A 253 3.12 -1.47 -13.29
CA MET A 253 4.23 -1.96 -12.47
C MET A 253 4.84 -3.25 -13.05
N PHE A 254 3.98 -4.19 -13.47
CA PHE A 254 4.41 -5.42 -14.11
C PHE A 254 5.19 -5.12 -15.40
N THR A 255 4.64 -4.23 -16.23
CA THR A 255 5.27 -3.84 -17.50
C THR A 255 6.62 -3.18 -17.26
N PHE A 256 6.71 -2.27 -16.28
CA PHE A 256 7.96 -1.63 -15.86
C PHE A 256 9.01 -2.67 -15.46
N LEU A 257 8.65 -3.62 -14.59
CA LEU A 257 9.58 -4.63 -14.07
C LEU A 257 10.02 -5.62 -15.14
N VAL A 258 9.13 -6.05 -16.04
CA VAL A 258 9.50 -6.95 -17.14
C VAL A 258 10.50 -6.29 -18.09
N ARG A 259 10.26 -5.01 -18.43
CA ARG A 259 11.09 -4.27 -19.39
C ARG A 259 12.40 -3.79 -18.80
N TYR A 260 12.35 -3.29 -17.56
CA TYR A 260 13.42 -2.50 -16.98
C TYR A 260 13.83 -2.99 -15.58
N GLY A 261 13.31 -4.10 -15.07
CA GLY A 261 13.61 -4.63 -13.73
C GLY A 261 13.96 -6.12 -13.69
N SER A 262 14.14 -6.77 -14.84
CA SER A 262 14.23 -8.23 -14.94
C SER A 262 15.63 -8.81 -14.72
N THR A 263 16.70 -8.02 -14.82
CA THR A 263 18.07 -8.49 -14.54
C THR A 263 18.43 -8.35 -13.06
N THR A 264 19.32 -9.18 -12.55
CA THR A 264 19.79 -9.15 -11.15
C THR A 264 20.29 -7.76 -10.73
N SER A 265 21.06 -7.09 -11.59
CA SER A 265 21.59 -5.75 -11.34
C SER A 265 20.50 -4.65 -11.31
N LEU A 266 19.36 -4.86 -11.96
CA LEU A 266 18.22 -3.95 -11.91
C LEU A 266 17.31 -4.25 -10.72
N GLN A 267 17.17 -5.51 -10.31
CA GLN A 267 16.49 -5.88 -9.07
C GLN A 267 17.24 -5.36 -7.83
N GLU A 268 18.57 -5.34 -7.88
CA GLU A 268 19.38 -4.70 -6.84
C GLU A 268 19.03 -3.21 -6.69
N ARG A 269 18.73 -2.50 -7.79
CA ARG A 269 18.32 -1.08 -7.75
C ARG A 269 16.95 -0.86 -7.13
N ILE A 270 16.01 -1.77 -7.39
CA ILE A 270 14.72 -1.77 -6.69
C ILE A 270 14.94 -1.98 -5.18
N THR A 271 15.87 -2.87 -4.82
CA THR A 271 16.24 -3.13 -3.41
C THR A 271 16.95 -1.93 -2.76
N GLN A 272 17.79 -1.20 -3.50
CA GLN A 272 18.40 0.03 -3.02
C GLN A 272 17.36 1.16 -2.84
N THR A 273 16.39 1.26 -3.76
CA THR A 273 15.26 2.18 -3.60
C THR A 273 14.43 1.83 -2.37
N GLU A 274 14.21 0.54 -2.12
CA GLU A 274 13.56 0.06 -0.91
C GLU A 274 14.31 0.49 0.36
N ALA A 275 15.62 0.26 0.40
CA ALA A 275 16.47 0.64 1.52
C ALA A 275 16.39 2.15 1.79
N ARG A 276 16.37 2.95 0.72
CA ARG A 276 16.24 4.40 0.79
C ARG A 276 14.87 4.86 1.30
N ILE A 277 13.78 4.22 0.86
CA ILE A 277 12.43 4.48 1.40
C ILE A 277 12.38 4.13 2.89
N LYS A 278 12.97 2.99 3.29
CA LYS A 278 13.04 2.56 4.70
C LYS A 278 13.83 3.52 5.58
N ALA A 279 14.87 4.17 5.03
CA ALA A 279 15.66 5.17 5.73
C ALA A 279 14.99 6.55 5.79
N SER A 280 13.96 6.79 4.97
CA SER A 280 13.22 8.05 5.00
C SER A 280 12.32 8.14 6.24
N LYS A 281 12.21 9.36 6.78
CA LYS A 281 11.26 9.70 7.85
C LYS A 281 9.85 9.97 7.32
N ASP A 282 9.68 10.02 6.00
CA ASP A 282 8.40 10.28 5.33
C ASP A 282 7.51 9.03 5.26
N GLY A 283 6.20 9.21 5.52
CA GLY A 283 5.20 8.15 5.36
C GLY A 283 5.06 7.64 3.91
N PRO A 284 4.36 6.50 3.71
CA PRO A 284 4.29 5.80 2.42
C PRO A 284 3.73 6.70 1.30
N ARG A 285 4.39 6.65 0.14
CA ARG A 285 4.02 7.42 -1.06
C ARG A 285 3.39 6.51 -2.11
N SER A 286 2.49 7.08 -2.89
CA SER A 286 1.86 6.45 -4.06
C SER A 286 2.08 7.36 -5.28
N LEU A 287 2.60 6.80 -6.37
CA LEU A 287 2.89 7.47 -7.64
C LEU A 287 1.73 7.32 -8.63
N GLY A 288 0.93 6.27 -8.48
CA GLY A 288 -0.23 6.00 -9.31
C GLY A 288 0.10 5.41 -10.69
N ARG A 289 -0.96 5.02 -11.40
CA ARG A 289 -0.89 4.33 -12.69
C ARG A 289 -0.11 5.11 -13.74
N ASP A 290 -0.39 6.40 -13.91
CA ASP A 290 0.20 7.23 -14.97
C ASP A 290 1.73 7.32 -14.86
N SER A 291 2.25 7.38 -13.62
CA SER A 291 3.69 7.40 -13.38
C SER A 291 4.35 6.10 -13.86
N TYR A 292 3.77 4.95 -13.50
CA TYR A 292 4.26 3.64 -13.95
C TYR A 292 4.07 3.42 -15.45
N GLN A 293 2.96 3.89 -16.02
CA GLN A 293 2.72 3.82 -17.45
C GLN A 293 3.82 4.57 -18.22
N ASN A 294 4.10 5.80 -17.82
CA ASN A 294 5.14 6.63 -18.44
C ASN A 294 6.55 6.03 -18.24
N LEU A 295 6.85 5.53 -17.04
CA LEU A 295 8.10 4.80 -16.76
C LEU A 295 8.21 3.47 -17.53
N SER A 296 7.12 2.94 -18.07
CA SER A 296 7.10 1.69 -18.83
C SER A 296 7.17 1.89 -20.34
N MET A 297 6.98 3.12 -20.83
CA MET A 297 6.93 3.40 -22.27
C MET A 297 8.27 3.11 -22.96
N ASP A 298 8.23 2.39 -24.07
CA ASP A 298 9.39 2.25 -24.95
C ASP A 298 9.55 3.47 -25.85
N PRO A 299 10.80 3.85 -26.17
CA PRO A 299 11.07 4.78 -27.25
C PRO A 299 10.40 4.34 -28.55
N LYS A 300 9.88 5.29 -29.32
CA LYS A 300 9.30 4.99 -30.64
C LYS A 300 10.36 4.63 -31.67
N ASP A 301 11.56 5.18 -31.51
CA ASP A 301 12.73 4.83 -32.30
C ASP A 301 13.49 3.71 -31.59
N THR A 302 13.63 2.56 -32.24
CA THR A 302 14.34 1.39 -31.69
C THR A 302 15.84 1.64 -31.51
N LYS A 303 16.39 2.70 -32.12
CA LYS A 303 17.78 3.13 -31.94
C LYS A 303 17.97 4.06 -30.74
N GLN A 304 16.89 4.62 -30.20
CA GLN A 304 16.95 5.50 -29.03
C GLN A 304 17.27 4.67 -27.78
N GLU A 305 18.19 5.16 -26.95
CA GLU A 305 18.49 4.52 -25.68
C GLU A 305 17.26 4.50 -24.75
N THR A 306 17.06 3.40 -24.04
CA THR A 306 15.89 3.19 -23.18
C THR A 306 15.99 3.89 -21.82
N PHE A 307 17.16 4.49 -21.52
CA PHE A 307 17.46 5.25 -20.30
C PHE A 307 17.15 4.50 -19.00
N VAL A 308 17.45 3.19 -18.94
CA VAL A 308 17.11 2.31 -17.81
C VAL A 308 17.61 2.87 -16.47
N MET A 309 18.84 3.37 -16.41
CA MET A 309 19.41 3.91 -15.17
C MET A 309 18.67 5.14 -14.68
N PHE A 310 18.36 6.04 -15.61
CA PHE A 310 17.60 7.24 -15.32
C PHE A 310 16.21 6.90 -14.82
N ARG A 311 15.52 5.90 -15.40
CA ARG A 311 14.20 5.45 -14.94
C ARG A 311 14.23 4.98 -13.49
N HIS A 312 15.24 4.19 -13.10
CA HIS A 312 15.41 3.72 -11.72
C HIS A 312 15.75 4.86 -10.76
N ALA A 313 16.65 5.78 -11.15
CA ALA A 313 16.97 6.95 -10.34
C ALA A 313 15.74 7.86 -10.14
N LEU A 314 14.97 8.09 -11.21
CA LEU A 314 13.72 8.83 -11.16
C LEU A 314 12.67 8.16 -10.27
N LEU A 315 12.51 6.83 -10.36
CA LEU A 315 11.62 6.07 -9.48
C LEU A 315 12.05 6.21 -8.01
N SER A 316 13.35 6.12 -7.75
CA SER A 316 13.93 6.27 -6.41
C SER A 316 13.63 7.66 -5.82
N LEU A 317 13.94 8.72 -6.56
CA LEU A 317 13.64 10.10 -6.18
C LEU A 317 12.14 10.33 -6.03
N ALA A 318 11.31 9.77 -6.91
CA ALA A 318 9.86 9.88 -6.84
C ALA A 318 9.29 9.27 -5.56
N TYR A 319 9.90 8.22 -4.99
CA TYR A 319 9.45 7.66 -3.72
C TYR A 319 10.08 8.31 -2.48
N SER A 320 11.33 8.73 -2.57
CA SER A 320 12.15 9.11 -1.40
C SER A 320 12.53 10.60 -1.33
N GLY A 321 12.18 11.39 -2.35
CA GLY A 321 12.45 12.82 -2.39
C GLY A 321 11.67 13.59 -1.32
N LYS A 322 12.37 14.52 -0.64
CA LYS A 322 11.83 15.35 0.45
C LYS A 322 10.65 16.23 0.01
N ASP A 323 10.70 16.78 -1.21
CA ASP A 323 9.59 17.53 -1.80
C ASP A 323 8.66 16.59 -2.61
N ARG A 324 7.49 16.32 -2.04
CA ARG A 324 6.48 15.44 -2.61
C ARG A 324 5.84 15.95 -3.90
N LYS A 325 6.00 17.23 -4.25
CA LYS A 325 5.47 17.82 -5.49
C LYS A 325 6.52 17.98 -6.58
N MET A 326 7.79 17.73 -6.27
CA MET A 326 8.90 18.00 -7.19
C MET A 326 8.90 17.11 -8.43
N ILE A 327 8.49 15.84 -8.26
CA ILE A 327 8.40 14.84 -9.33
C ILE A 327 6.96 14.35 -9.47
N GLY A 328 6.43 14.38 -10.69
CA GLY A 328 5.12 13.84 -11.06
C GLY A 328 5.14 12.99 -12.33
N ALA A 329 3.98 12.46 -12.72
CA ALA A 329 3.84 11.57 -13.87
C ALA A 329 4.33 12.20 -15.20
N ALA A 330 4.18 13.51 -15.37
CA ALA A 330 4.66 14.22 -16.56
C ALA A 330 6.18 14.21 -16.70
N ASP A 331 6.92 14.22 -15.57
CA ASP A 331 8.38 14.13 -15.56
C ASP A 331 8.83 12.74 -16.04
N ALA A 332 8.14 11.69 -15.59
CA ALA A 332 8.36 10.32 -16.05
C ALA A 332 8.17 10.15 -17.56
N ARG A 333 7.33 10.97 -18.20
CA ARG A 333 7.10 10.90 -19.65
C ARG A 333 8.30 11.38 -20.49
N LYS A 334 9.21 12.17 -19.91
CA LYS A 334 10.38 12.71 -20.63
C LYS A 334 11.34 11.62 -21.14
N VAL A 335 11.33 10.44 -20.51
CA VAL A 335 12.13 9.27 -20.91
C VAL A 335 11.89 8.76 -22.33
N VAL A 336 10.75 9.12 -22.93
CA VAL A 336 10.39 8.83 -24.34
C VAL A 336 10.19 10.09 -25.17
N SER A 337 10.78 11.21 -24.72
CA SER A 337 10.77 12.46 -25.49
C SER A 337 11.37 12.26 -26.87
N LYS A 338 10.87 12.99 -27.86
CA LYS A 338 11.47 13.10 -29.20
C LYS A 338 12.38 14.33 -29.33
N ASP A 339 12.38 15.20 -28.32
CA ASP A 339 13.18 16.41 -28.31
C ASP A 339 14.67 16.05 -28.15
N PRO A 340 15.52 16.33 -29.16
CA PRO A 340 16.95 16.03 -29.11
C PRO A 340 17.67 16.66 -27.92
N VAL A 341 17.22 17.82 -27.45
CA VAL A 341 17.83 18.51 -26.29
C VAL A 341 17.55 17.73 -25.02
N ILE A 342 16.30 17.29 -24.82
CA ILE A 342 15.92 16.46 -23.66
C ILE A 342 16.68 15.13 -23.71
N LEU A 343 16.73 14.49 -24.88
CA LEU A 343 17.45 13.22 -25.05
C LEU A 343 18.93 13.34 -24.72
N THR A 344 19.57 14.43 -25.14
CA THR A 344 20.99 14.69 -24.84
C THR A 344 21.21 14.87 -23.35
N LYS A 345 20.32 15.59 -22.64
CA LYS A 345 20.40 15.75 -21.17
C LYS A 345 20.23 14.42 -20.45
N LEU A 346 19.24 13.61 -20.85
CA LEU A 346 19.01 12.28 -20.27
C LEU A 346 20.19 11.34 -20.51
N GLN A 347 20.77 11.38 -21.72
CA GLN A 347 21.94 10.60 -22.09
C GLN A 347 23.15 10.98 -21.24
N LEU A 348 23.45 12.27 -21.12
CA LEU A 348 24.53 12.79 -20.29
C LEU A 348 24.37 12.37 -18.82
N CYS A 349 23.19 12.63 -18.26
CA CYS A 349 22.83 12.28 -16.89
C CYS A 349 23.06 10.78 -16.62
N GLN A 350 22.52 9.90 -17.47
CA GLN A 350 22.69 8.47 -17.35
C GLN A 350 24.16 8.02 -17.46
N ASN A 351 24.92 8.57 -18.41
CA ASN A 351 26.31 8.17 -18.63
C ASN A 351 27.20 8.53 -17.45
N ILE A 352 27.01 9.73 -16.88
CA ILE A 352 27.74 10.15 -15.68
C ILE A 352 27.34 9.26 -14.49
N MET A 353 26.04 9.01 -14.27
CA MET A 353 25.59 8.11 -13.20
C MET A 353 26.16 6.69 -13.34
N LYS A 354 26.17 6.12 -14.55
CA LYS A 354 26.77 4.81 -14.84
C LYS A 354 28.26 4.80 -14.50
N ARG A 355 29.01 5.79 -14.99
CA ARG A 355 30.47 5.89 -14.80
C ARG A 355 30.83 6.03 -13.32
N LEU A 356 30.19 6.96 -12.62
CA LEU A 356 30.48 7.21 -11.20
C LEU A 356 30.03 6.06 -10.31
N ARG A 357 28.90 5.39 -10.59
CA ARG A 357 28.56 4.14 -9.88
C ARG A 357 29.62 3.07 -10.06
N ASN A 358 30.13 2.88 -11.28
CA ASN A 358 31.17 1.88 -11.52
C ASN A 358 32.43 2.20 -10.71
N HIS A 359 32.87 3.46 -10.65
CA HIS A 359 33.97 3.88 -9.78
C HIS A 359 33.66 3.68 -8.30
N PHE A 360 32.47 4.10 -7.85
CA PHE A 360 32.00 3.94 -6.47
C PHE A 360 32.03 2.47 -6.02
N SER A 361 31.49 1.55 -6.83
CA SER A 361 31.47 0.13 -6.51
C SER A 361 32.82 -0.57 -6.64
N SER A 362 33.72 -0.11 -7.53
CA SER A 362 35.02 -0.76 -7.76
C SER A 362 36.13 -0.25 -6.85
N LYS A 363 36.06 1.01 -6.41
CA LYS A 363 37.11 1.63 -5.60
C LYS A 363 36.82 1.64 -4.10
N LEU A 364 35.55 1.59 -3.69
CA LEU A 364 35.18 1.54 -2.28
C LEU A 364 34.94 0.10 -1.84
N ASP A 365 35.78 -0.35 -0.91
CA ASP A 365 35.56 -1.62 -0.20
C ASP A 365 34.72 -1.37 1.06
N PHE A 366 33.40 -1.51 0.92
CA PHE A 366 32.45 -1.28 2.00
C PHE A 366 32.67 -2.17 3.23
N SER A 367 33.39 -3.30 3.10
CA SER A 367 33.72 -4.16 4.22
C SER A 367 34.79 -3.57 5.14
N LYS A 368 35.55 -2.59 4.66
CA LYS A 368 36.65 -1.93 5.37
C LYS A 368 36.30 -0.53 5.86
N LEU A 369 35.13 -0.01 5.51
CA LEU A 369 34.68 1.30 5.94
C LEU A 369 33.92 1.20 7.26
N ASP A 370 34.13 2.19 8.13
CA ASP A 370 33.29 2.36 9.31
C ASP A 370 31.82 2.50 8.91
N ARG A 371 30.92 2.01 9.77
CA ARG A 371 29.48 1.97 9.46
C ARG A 371 28.90 3.35 9.13
N GLU A 372 29.29 4.38 9.87
CA GLU A 372 28.83 5.76 9.65
C GLU A 372 29.34 6.31 8.30
N VAL A 373 30.61 6.05 7.98
CA VAL A 373 31.22 6.43 6.69
C VAL A 373 30.52 5.71 5.53
N ALA A 374 30.28 4.40 5.66
CA ALA A 374 29.59 3.60 4.65
C ALA A 374 28.16 4.08 4.38
N VAL A 375 27.44 4.53 5.43
CA VAL A 375 26.11 5.15 5.30
C VAL A 375 26.22 6.50 4.60
N GLY A 376 27.14 7.38 5.04
CA GLY A 376 27.37 8.69 4.43
C GLY A 376 27.72 8.59 2.94
N CYS A 377 28.57 7.64 2.53
CA CYS A 377 28.89 7.40 1.12
C CYS A 377 27.64 7.05 0.28
N LYS A 378 26.73 6.24 0.83
CA LYS A 378 25.48 5.86 0.13
C LYS A 378 24.51 7.03 0.04
N GLU A 379 24.39 7.83 1.09
CA GLU A 379 23.58 9.05 1.07
C GLU A 379 24.09 10.06 0.04
N LEU A 380 25.41 10.26 -0.04
CA LEU A 380 26.05 11.10 -1.05
C LEU A 380 25.79 10.61 -2.48
N LEU A 381 25.83 9.29 -2.71
CA LEU A 381 25.50 8.72 -4.01
C LEU A 381 24.04 9.02 -4.38
N HIS A 382 23.11 8.88 -3.43
CA HIS A 382 21.71 9.19 -3.66
C HIS A 382 21.45 10.68 -3.91
N GLU A 383 22.10 11.59 -3.16
CA GLU A 383 22.02 13.04 -3.36
C GLU A 383 22.53 13.44 -4.75
N PHE A 384 23.63 12.83 -5.18
CA PHE A 384 24.19 13.01 -6.51
C PHE A 384 23.21 12.56 -7.61
N GLU A 385 22.68 11.34 -7.52
CA GLU A 385 21.74 10.80 -8.51
C GLU A 385 20.46 11.65 -8.61
N ASP A 386 19.92 12.08 -7.46
CA ASP A 386 18.78 12.99 -7.40
C ASP A 386 19.07 14.31 -8.12
N THR A 387 20.22 14.91 -7.82
CA THR A 387 20.64 16.18 -8.42
C THR A 387 20.75 16.05 -9.94
N CYS A 388 21.34 14.96 -10.43
CA CYS A 388 21.43 14.67 -11.86
C CYS A 388 20.06 14.46 -12.52
N VAL A 389 19.14 13.76 -11.85
CA VAL A 389 17.77 13.59 -12.35
C VAL A 389 17.06 14.93 -12.44
N LEU A 390 17.17 15.76 -11.40
CA LEU A 390 16.54 17.08 -11.35
C LEU A 390 17.08 18.02 -12.43
N LEU A 391 18.40 18.06 -12.64
CA LEU A 391 19.03 18.82 -13.73
C LEU A 391 18.51 18.36 -15.10
N ALA A 392 18.45 17.06 -15.35
CA ALA A 392 17.97 16.53 -16.62
C ALA A 392 16.47 16.80 -16.85
N LEU A 393 15.70 17.00 -15.78
CA LEU A 393 14.30 17.38 -15.83
C LEU A 393 14.07 18.90 -15.84
N ASP A 394 15.13 19.72 -15.88
CA ASP A 394 15.09 21.19 -15.80
C ASP A 394 14.48 21.71 -14.48
N LYS A 395 14.68 20.97 -13.39
CA LYS A 395 14.29 21.37 -12.04
C LYS A 395 15.43 22.14 -11.38
N LYS A 396 15.09 23.12 -10.55
CA LYS A 396 16.08 23.98 -9.89
C LYS A 396 16.88 23.18 -8.85
N VAL A 397 18.20 23.23 -8.96
CA VAL A 397 19.16 22.67 -7.99
C VAL A 397 20.30 23.66 -7.74
N GLY A 398 21.12 23.41 -6.73
CA GLY A 398 22.23 24.30 -6.32
C GLY A 398 23.49 24.25 -7.18
N VAL A 399 23.47 23.54 -8.30
CA VAL A 399 24.61 23.31 -9.21
C VAL A 399 24.21 23.62 -10.65
N LYS A 400 25.18 23.97 -11.51
CA LYS A 400 24.92 24.44 -12.88
C LYS A 400 24.90 23.30 -13.91
N SER A 401 25.60 22.19 -13.65
CA SER A 401 25.66 21.06 -14.57
C SER A 401 25.81 19.71 -13.86
N ASN A 402 25.62 18.61 -14.62
CA ASN A 402 25.81 17.26 -14.11
C ASN A 402 27.28 16.97 -13.80
N GLU A 403 28.20 17.60 -14.52
CA GLU A 403 29.65 17.51 -14.32
C GLU A 403 30.08 18.22 -13.04
N GLU A 404 29.49 19.39 -12.73
CA GLU A 404 29.70 20.06 -11.44
C GLU A 404 29.15 19.21 -10.28
N ALA A 405 27.96 18.63 -10.44
CA ALA A 405 27.40 17.69 -9.47
C ALA A 405 28.31 16.47 -9.25
N ALA A 406 28.88 15.93 -10.33
CA ALA A 406 29.83 14.82 -10.30
C ALA A 406 31.13 15.20 -9.57
N CYS A 407 31.68 16.40 -9.83
CA CYS A 407 32.86 16.92 -9.12
C CYS A 407 32.60 16.99 -7.62
N LEU A 408 31.49 17.62 -7.19
CA LEU A 408 31.14 17.75 -5.79
C LEU A 408 30.92 16.41 -5.10
N PHE A 409 30.31 15.45 -5.79
CA PHE A 409 30.14 14.10 -5.28
C PHE A 409 31.49 13.41 -5.05
N VAL A 410 32.39 13.45 -6.04
CA VAL A 410 33.74 12.87 -5.93
C VAL A 410 34.51 13.51 -4.78
N ASP A 411 34.47 14.84 -4.66
CA ASP A 411 35.14 15.59 -3.59
C ASP A 411 34.63 15.19 -2.20
N LYS A 412 33.30 15.12 -2.02
CA LYS A 412 32.71 14.72 -0.74
C LYS A 412 33.03 13.26 -0.38
N ILE A 413 33.12 12.37 -1.37
CA ILE A 413 33.55 10.98 -1.12
C ILE A 413 35.04 10.94 -0.74
N GLU A 414 35.89 11.69 -1.42
CA GLU A 414 37.32 11.78 -1.09
C GLU A 414 37.53 12.38 0.32
N GLU A 415 36.78 13.42 0.69
CA GLU A 415 36.80 13.98 2.05
C GLU A 415 36.41 12.92 3.10
N LEU A 416 35.34 12.18 2.85
CA LEU A 416 34.78 11.23 3.81
C LEU A 416 35.60 9.93 3.93
N THR A 417 36.25 9.50 2.84
CA THR A 417 36.92 8.18 2.76
C THR A 417 38.43 8.24 2.56
N GLN A 418 38.97 9.42 2.22
CA GLN A 418 40.34 9.62 1.75
C GLN A 418 40.66 8.83 0.45
N ILE A 419 39.63 8.39 -0.29
CA ILE A 419 39.76 7.67 -1.56
C ILE A 419 39.18 8.51 -2.69
N LYS A 420 40.02 8.88 -3.66
CA LYS A 420 39.58 9.59 -4.87
C LYS A 420 38.96 8.64 -5.90
N LEU A 421 37.66 8.81 -6.16
CA LEU A 421 36.94 7.98 -7.14
C LEU A 421 37.44 8.20 -8.58
N THR A 422 37.66 9.45 -9.00
CA THR A 422 38.24 9.80 -10.31
C THR A 422 38.69 11.26 -10.32
N SER A 423 39.53 11.67 -11.27
CA SER A 423 39.91 13.07 -11.54
C SER A 423 39.19 13.67 -12.75
N ASP A 424 38.34 12.90 -13.44
CA ASP A 424 37.70 13.30 -14.71
C ASP A 424 36.86 14.57 -14.62
N TYR A 425 36.43 14.94 -13.42
CA TYR A 425 35.51 16.07 -13.17
C TYR A 425 36.19 17.25 -12.46
N ASP A 426 37.49 17.18 -12.17
CA ASP A 426 38.21 18.21 -11.39
C ASP A 426 38.12 19.62 -12.00
N SER A 427 38.05 19.72 -13.33
CA SER A 427 37.91 20.99 -14.05
C SER A 427 36.55 21.67 -13.87
N PHE A 428 35.55 20.97 -13.32
CA PHE A 428 34.20 21.47 -13.07
C PHE A 428 33.99 21.91 -11.62
N ARG A 429 35.06 21.94 -10.81
CA ARG A 429 35.00 22.40 -9.42
C ARG A 429 34.45 23.83 -9.36
N PRO A 430 33.42 24.10 -8.53
CA PRO A 430 32.91 25.47 -8.40
C PRO A 430 33.98 26.38 -7.82
N THR A 431 34.12 27.58 -8.39
CA THR A 431 34.97 28.64 -7.84
C THR A 431 34.33 29.14 -6.55
N VAL A 432 34.93 28.82 -5.40
CA VAL A 432 34.40 29.15 -4.07
C VAL A 432 34.43 30.67 -3.84
N VAL A 433 33.28 31.27 -3.51
CA VAL A 433 33.23 32.47 -2.64
C VAL A 433 33.23 31.95 -1.20
N PRO A 434 34.10 32.42 -0.31
CA PRO A 434 34.32 31.78 0.98
C PRO A 434 33.15 32.05 1.94
N THR A 435 32.58 30.99 2.51
CA THR A 435 31.71 31.09 3.69
C THR A 435 32.41 30.52 4.90
N VAL A 436 32.44 31.32 5.96
CA VAL A 436 33.11 31.12 7.24
C VAL A 436 32.57 29.87 7.97
N LYS A 437 33.48 29.13 8.59
CA LYS A 437 33.20 28.00 9.50
C LYS A 437 32.28 28.40 10.65
N GLY A 438 31.24 27.60 10.92
CA GLY A 438 30.64 27.51 12.24
C GLY A 438 29.12 27.26 12.30
N ILE A 439 28.75 26.06 12.73
CA ILE A 439 27.53 25.71 13.50
C ILE A 439 26.17 25.83 12.77
N GLY A 440 25.55 24.66 12.52
CA GLY A 440 24.17 24.42 12.92
C GLY A 440 23.02 24.82 11.97
N VAL A 441 22.24 23.80 11.60
CA VAL A 441 20.76 23.79 11.44
C VAL A 441 20.15 24.52 10.22
N LEU A 442 19.30 23.76 9.50
CA LEU A 442 18.12 24.13 8.70
C LEU A 442 18.19 25.41 7.84
N TRP A 443 18.15 25.27 6.51
CA TRP A 443 17.65 26.33 5.64
C TRP A 443 16.63 25.82 4.61
N ASN A 444 15.37 26.16 4.89
CA ASN A 444 14.26 26.25 3.95
C ASN A 444 14.33 27.60 3.20
N SER A 445 13.74 27.61 2.00
CA SER A 445 13.17 28.78 1.30
C SER A 445 14.10 29.91 0.81
N VAL A 446 14.27 30.06 -0.51
CA VAL A 446 14.18 31.37 -1.22
C VAL A 446 13.68 31.17 -2.67
N VAL A 447 12.62 31.92 -3.00
CA VAL A 447 11.92 32.08 -4.30
C VAL A 447 12.32 33.43 -4.93
N LEU A 448 12.04 33.62 -6.24
CA LEU A 448 12.23 34.82 -7.12
C LEU A 448 13.62 34.89 -7.78
N MET A 449 13.84 35.35 -9.04
CA MET A 449 12.99 35.89 -10.12
C MET A 449 13.70 35.68 -11.49
N SER A 450 12.93 35.66 -12.60
CA SER A 450 13.20 36.06 -14.03
C SER A 450 14.64 36.01 -14.61
N THR A 451 14.92 35.58 -15.85
CA THR A 451 14.47 36.14 -17.15
C THR A 451 14.79 35.19 -18.33
N GLN A 452 14.04 35.39 -19.42
CA GLN A 452 14.16 34.81 -20.77
C GLN A 452 15.52 35.07 -21.44
N PHE A 453 15.96 34.17 -22.33
CA PHE A 453 16.37 34.49 -23.71
C PHE A 453 16.43 33.20 -24.54
N GLY A 454 15.82 33.23 -25.73
CA GLY A 454 15.94 32.19 -26.75
C GLY A 454 16.94 32.59 -27.83
N SER A 455 17.38 31.63 -28.64
CA SER A 455 17.45 31.72 -30.10
C SER A 455 18.04 30.44 -30.71
N ALA A 456 17.56 30.16 -31.91
CA ALA A 456 17.79 28.97 -32.71
C ALA A 456 19.10 29.02 -33.50
N VAL A 457 19.62 27.85 -33.89
CA VAL A 457 20.46 27.68 -35.08
C VAL A 457 20.09 26.35 -35.76
N THR A 458 20.03 26.41 -37.09
CA THR A 458 19.46 25.43 -38.00
C THR A 458 20.54 24.88 -38.96
N LEU A 459 20.50 23.56 -39.21
CA LEU A 459 20.95 22.77 -40.37
C LEU A 459 22.44 22.74 -40.79
N THR A 460 22.94 21.52 -41.09
CA THR A 460 23.24 21.06 -42.48
C THR A 460 23.60 19.56 -42.51
N SER A 461 23.62 19.01 -43.72
CA SER A 461 23.30 17.63 -44.14
C SER A 461 24.45 16.87 -44.84
N GLY A 462 24.29 15.55 -45.01
CA GLY A 462 24.99 14.68 -46.00
C GLY A 462 25.71 13.47 -45.35
N SER A 463 25.74 12.23 -45.84
CA SER A 463 25.41 11.62 -47.14
C SER A 463 25.32 10.06 -47.03
N THR A 464 24.50 9.45 -47.92
CA THR A 464 24.39 8.10 -48.59
C THR A 464 25.28 6.88 -48.18
N CYS A 465 25.01 5.57 -48.41
CA CYS A 465 24.07 4.66 -49.16
C CYS A 465 24.41 3.17 -48.75
N PRO A 466 23.91 2.03 -49.34
CA PRO A 466 22.66 1.65 -50.02
C PRO A 466 22.06 0.27 -49.57
N ASN A 467 20.87 -0.12 -50.07
CA ASN A 467 20.59 -1.48 -50.61
C ASN A 467 19.21 -1.53 -51.29
N ALA A 468 19.17 -2.07 -52.52
CA ALA A 468 17.98 -2.22 -53.37
C ALA A 468 17.34 -3.61 -53.23
N ARG A 469 16.01 -3.72 -53.41
CA ARG A 469 15.29 -4.98 -53.71
C ARG A 469 14.09 -4.74 -54.66
N ILE A 470 13.77 -5.78 -55.44
CA ILE A 470 12.92 -5.85 -56.65
C ILE A 470 11.41 -5.71 -56.32
N ARG A 471 10.62 -5.11 -57.23
CA ARG A 471 9.15 -4.91 -57.13
C ARG A 471 8.41 -5.78 -58.15
N ASP A 472 7.32 -6.44 -57.73
CA ASP A 472 6.37 -7.14 -58.60
C ASP A 472 5.17 -6.24 -58.98
N VAL A 473 4.60 -6.46 -60.16
CA VAL A 473 3.56 -5.64 -60.83
C VAL A 473 2.28 -6.46 -61.02
N ASP A 474 1.10 -5.83 -60.99
CA ASP A 474 -0.21 -6.45 -61.27
C ASP A 474 -0.58 -6.43 -62.77
N ASP A 475 -1.66 -7.16 -63.12
CA ASP A 475 -2.07 -7.48 -64.50
C ASP A 475 -2.47 -6.27 -65.37
N ASP A 476 -2.61 -5.07 -64.78
CA ASP A 476 -2.86 -3.80 -65.48
C ASP A 476 -1.61 -2.88 -65.53
N GLY A 477 -0.44 -3.37 -65.10
CA GLY A 477 0.84 -2.70 -65.24
C GLY A 477 1.02 -1.43 -64.38
N LYS A 478 0.25 -1.25 -63.30
CA LYS A 478 0.28 -0.02 -62.49
C LYS A 478 0.50 -0.29 -61.00
N VAL A 479 1.75 -0.14 -60.56
CA VAL A 479 2.13 -0.19 -59.14
C VAL A 479 1.51 1.00 -58.39
N SER A 480 0.44 0.76 -57.62
CA SER A 480 0.08 1.65 -56.50
C SER A 480 1.11 1.46 -55.39
N GLU A 481 2.03 2.41 -55.28
CA GLU A 481 3.11 2.39 -54.29
C GLU A 481 2.58 2.24 -52.84
N GLU A 482 1.32 2.60 -52.59
CA GLU A 482 0.70 2.52 -51.26
C GLU A 482 0.28 1.12 -50.82
N VAL A 483 -0.24 0.28 -51.72
CA VAL A 483 -0.69 -1.08 -51.38
C VAL A 483 0.51 -2.00 -51.20
N SER A 484 1.54 -1.85 -52.03
CA SER A 484 2.79 -2.61 -51.89
C SER A 484 3.43 -2.41 -50.51
N LEU A 485 3.44 -1.17 -50.00
CA LEU A 485 3.93 -0.85 -48.65
C LEU A 485 3.08 -1.48 -47.54
N VAL A 486 1.76 -1.63 -47.72
CA VAL A 486 0.91 -2.30 -46.74
C VAL A 486 1.14 -3.82 -46.73
N ARG A 487 1.37 -4.42 -47.90
CA ARG A 487 1.75 -5.84 -48.02
C ARG A 487 3.11 -6.12 -47.40
N GLU A 488 4.09 -5.23 -47.57
CA GLU A 488 5.40 -5.32 -46.89
C GLU A 488 5.30 -5.30 -45.36
N LEU A 489 4.24 -4.69 -44.80
CA LEU A 489 3.95 -4.71 -43.36
C LEU A 489 3.29 -6.03 -42.90
N GLY A 490 3.13 -7.00 -43.80
CA GLY A 490 2.63 -8.35 -43.52
C GLY A 490 1.11 -8.50 -43.64
N PHE A 491 0.40 -7.48 -44.12
CA PHE A 491 -1.05 -7.54 -44.32
C PHE A 491 -1.41 -8.09 -45.70
N GLU A 492 -2.32 -9.06 -45.74
CA GLU A 492 -2.78 -9.69 -46.98
C GLU A 492 -4.31 -9.77 -47.04
N VAL A 493 -4.85 -9.88 -48.25
CA VAL A 493 -6.27 -10.19 -48.46
C VAL A 493 -6.58 -11.55 -47.82
N GLY A 494 -7.71 -11.63 -47.12
CA GLY A 494 -8.13 -12.79 -46.33
C GLY A 494 -7.66 -12.78 -44.87
N GLN A 495 -6.79 -11.85 -44.46
CA GLN A 495 -6.35 -11.78 -43.08
C GLN A 495 -7.36 -11.09 -42.17
N ALA A 496 -7.60 -11.70 -41.01
CA ALA A 496 -8.29 -11.06 -39.91
C ALA A 496 -7.38 -9.99 -39.28
N VAL A 497 -7.94 -8.81 -39.09
CA VAL A 497 -7.27 -7.62 -38.58
C VAL A 497 -8.10 -6.93 -37.50
N MET A 498 -7.42 -6.20 -36.62
CA MET A 498 -8.06 -5.44 -35.55
C MET A 498 -7.48 -4.03 -35.45
N ARG A 499 -8.34 -3.02 -35.39
CA ARG A 499 -7.95 -1.64 -35.15
C ARG A 499 -7.61 -1.44 -33.68
N LYS A 500 -6.43 -0.89 -33.38
CA LYS A 500 -5.87 -0.84 -32.02
C LYS A 500 -6.63 0.09 -31.08
N GLN A 501 -7.21 1.18 -31.61
CA GLN A 501 -7.86 2.23 -30.83
C GLN A 501 -9.17 1.74 -30.21
N ASP A 502 -10.07 1.23 -31.03
CA ASP A 502 -11.46 0.88 -30.68
C ASP A 502 -11.74 -0.62 -30.75
N LYS A 503 -10.72 -1.43 -31.08
CA LYS A 503 -10.81 -2.89 -31.15
C LYS A 503 -11.77 -3.42 -32.21
N ILE A 504 -12.14 -2.62 -33.20
CA ILE A 504 -12.93 -3.10 -34.35
C ILE A 504 -12.17 -4.24 -35.03
N LYS A 505 -12.87 -5.35 -35.21
CA LYS A 505 -12.33 -6.56 -35.86
C LYS A 505 -12.98 -6.73 -37.22
N GLY A 506 -12.21 -7.21 -38.17
CA GLY A 506 -12.74 -7.59 -39.46
C GLY A 506 -11.71 -8.31 -40.31
N THR A 507 -12.11 -8.70 -41.50
CA THR A 507 -11.26 -9.41 -42.45
C THR A 507 -10.99 -8.53 -43.66
N ILE A 508 -9.73 -8.45 -44.10
CA ILE A 508 -9.39 -7.69 -45.31
C ILE A 508 -9.93 -8.44 -46.53
N GLU A 509 -10.83 -7.83 -47.29
CA GLU A 509 -11.41 -8.44 -48.49
C GLU A 509 -10.76 -7.96 -49.79
N ALA A 510 -10.29 -6.71 -49.82
CA ALA A 510 -9.64 -6.16 -51.00
C ALA A 510 -8.68 -5.03 -50.63
N MET A 511 -7.64 -4.84 -51.43
CA MET A 511 -6.69 -3.73 -51.31
C MET A 511 -6.48 -3.11 -52.69
N ALA A 512 -6.78 -1.83 -52.86
CA ALA A 512 -6.60 -1.13 -54.14
C ALA A 512 -6.37 0.37 -53.91
N GLY A 513 -5.38 0.95 -54.61
CA GLY A 513 -5.09 2.38 -54.52
C GLY A 513 -4.74 2.83 -53.09
N ASP A 514 -5.48 3.80 -52.57
CA ASP A 514 -5.35 4.38 -51.23
C ASP A 514 -6.32 3.75 -50.19
N LYS A 515 -7.06 2.70 -50.58
CA LYS A 515 -8.14 2.10 -49.78
C LYS A 515 -7.99 0.59 -49.58
N ILE A 516 -8.44 0.13 -48.42
CA ILE A 516 -8.55 -1.27 -48.02
C ILE A 516 -9.99 -1.53 -47.62
N THR A 517 -10.60 -2.53 -48.22
CA THR A 517 -11.94 -3.00 -47.88
C THR A 517 -11.83 -4.04 -46.78
N ILE A 518 -12.51 -3.80 -45.66
CA ILE A 518 -12.59 -4.69 -44.50
C ILE A 518 -14.03 -5.09 -44.30
N ASN A 519 -14.30 -6.39 -44.18
CA ASN A 519 -15.56 -6.89 -43.67
C ASN A 519 -15.52 -6.88 -42.14
N VAL A 520 -16.27 -5.98 -41.51
CA VAL A 520 -16.26 -5.78 -40.07
C VAL A 520 -17.18 -6.79 -39.40
N ASP A 521 -16.60 -7.65 -38.56
CA ASP A 521 -17.31 -8.69 -37.81
C ASP A 521 -17.94 -8.13 -36.52
N ASP A 522 -17.24 -7.19 -35.88
CA ASP A 522 -17.58 -6.63 -34.55
C ASP A 522 -17.15 -5.16 -34.47
N GLY A 523 -18.12 -4.25 -34.50
CA GLY A 523 -17.92 -2.81 -34.54
C GLY A 523 -19.23 -2.02 -34.69
N PRO A 524 -19.19 -0.68 -34.65
CA PRO A 524 -20.38 0.19 -34.77
C PRO A 524 -21.09 0.09 -36.13
N ILE A 525 -20.42 -0.48 -37.14
CA ILE A 525 -20.99 -0.86 -38.44
C ILE A 525 -20.49 -2.27 -38.73
N THR A 526 -21.39 -3.21 -39.00
CA THR A 526 -21.08 -4.57 -39.43
C THR A 526 -21.14 -4.69 -40.96
N GLY A 527 -20.29 -5.52 -41.55
CA GLY A 527 -20.23 -5.69 -43.01
C GLY A 527 -19.10 -4.89 -43.68
N ARG A 528 -19.20 -4.70 -45.00
CA ARG A 528 -18.13 -4.06 -45.80
C ARG A 528 -17.94 -2.59 -45.45
N ALA A 529 -16.72 -2.24 -45.05
CA ALA A 529 -16.26 -0.89 -44.80
C ALA A 529 -14.96 -0.59 -45.57
N HIS A 530 -14.77 0.65 -45.99
CA HIS A 530 -13.52 1.11 -46.59
C HIS A 530 -12.71 1.91 -45.59
N VAL A 531 -11.41 1.63 -45.52
CA VAL A 531 -10.45 2.34 -44.67
C VAL A 531 -9.18 2.67 -45.45
N SER A 532 -8.41 3.66 -45.02
CA SER A 532 -7.23 4.10 -45.76
C SER A 532 -6.02 3.18 -45.54
N THR A 533 -5.18 3.06 -46.58
CA THR A 533 -3.84 2.43 -46.50
C THR A 533 -2.95 3.13 -45.47
N GLU A 534 -3.10 4.43 -45.30
CA GLU A 534 -2.35 5.24 -44.34
C GLU A 534 -2.56 4.78 -42.88
N GLY A 535 -3.78 4.37 -42.53
CA GLY A 535 -4.07 3.85 -41.19
C GLY A 535 -3.28 2.58 -40.86
N PHE A 536 -3.11 1.69 -41.84
CA PHE A 536 -2.29 0.49 -41.71
C PHE A 536 -0.80 0.83 -41.60
N ARG A 537 -0.30 1.74 -42.44
CA ARG A 537 1.10 2.22 -42.40
C ARG A 537 1.46 2.90 -41.07
N LYS A 538 0.52 3.63 -40.47
CA LYS A 538 0.69 4.22 -39.13
C LYS A 538 0.55 3.21 -37.98
N GLY A 539 0.40 1.92 -38.29
CA GLY A 539 0.29 0.85 -37.32
C GLY A 539 -1.00 0.90 -36.50
N GLN A 540 -2.06 1.54 -37.00
CA GLN A 540 -3.36 1.60 -36.32
C GLN A 540 -4.09 0.26 -36.38
N TRP A 541 -3.73 -0.60 -37.34
CA TRP A 541 -4.25 -1.95 -37.50
C TRP A 541 -3.18 -2.98 -37.10
N LYS A 542 -3.62 -4.17 -36.71
CA LYS A 542 -2.76 -5.33 -36.50
C LYS A 542 -3.45 -6.60 -36.96
N ILE A 543 -2.65 -7.59 -37.37
CA ILE A 543 -3.16 -8.94 -37.66
C ILE A 543 -3.74 -9.53 -36.36
N PHE A 544 -4.93 -10.08 -36.46
CA PHE A 544 -5.68 -10.69 -35.37
C PHE A 544 -5.91 -12.16 -35.68
N LYS A 545 -5.41 -13.05 -34.83
CA LYS A 545 -5.71 -14.48 -34.96
C LYS A 545 -7.05 -14.77 -34.31
N THR A 546 -8.05 -15.12 -35.10
CA THR A 546 -9.31 -15.65 -34.61
C THR A 546 -9.10 -17.08 -34.12
N LYS A 547 -9.30 -17.30 -32.82
CA LYS A 547 -9.48 -18.65 -32.26
C LYS A 547 -11.00 -18.82 -32.13
N PRO A 548 -11.64 -19.79 -32.79
CA PRO A 548 -13.06 -20.02 -32.60
C PRO A 548 -13.27 -20.52 -31.17
N GLU A 549 -13.82 -19.66 -30.32
CA GLU A 549 -14.37 -20.05 -29.02
C GLU A 549 -15.88 -20.25 -29.20
N PRO A 550 -16.45 -21.37 -28.71
CA PRO A 550 -17.89 -21.57 -28.78
C PRO A 550 -18.61 -20.47 -28.00
N PRO A 551 -19.81 -20.04 -28.44
CA PRO A 551 -20.57 -19.02 -27.72
C PRO A 551 -20.81 -19.48 -26.28
N LEU A 552 -20.49 -18.61 -25.32
CA LEU A 552 -20.83 -18.83 -23.92
C LEU A 552 -22.31 -18.49 -23.75
N GLU A 553 -23.15 -19.53 -23.80
CA GLU A 553 -24.59 -19.37 -23.66
C GLU A 553 -24.98 -19.32 -22.18
N VAL A 554 -25.59 -18.21 -21.77
CA VAL A 554 -26.34 -18.13 -20.51
C VAL A 554 -27.78 -18.50 -20.83
N LEU A 555 -28.09 -19.78 -20.68
CA LEU A 555 -29.39 -20.35 -21.08
C LEU A 555 -30.55 -19.87 -20.21
N ASP A 556 -30.27 -19.48 -18.96
CA ASP A 556 -31.26 -18.93 -18.03
C ASP A 556 -30.71 -17.70 -17.29
N CYS A 557 -31.04 -16.53 -17.81
CA CYS A 557 -30.67 -15.26 -17.20
C CYS A 557 -31.41 -14.98 -15.87
N SER A 558 -32.48 -15.72 -15.55
CA SER A 558 -33.25 -15.48 -14.32
C SER A 558 -32.44 -15.80 -13.06
N LEU A 559 -31.57 -16.81 -13.11
CA LEU A 559 -30.64 -17.20 -12.04
C LEU A 559 -29.63 -16.10 -11.68
N TYR A 560 -29.40 -15.16 -12.59
CA TYR A 560 -28.45 -14.06 -12.44
C TYR A 560 -29.13 -12.69 -12.44
N SER A 561 -30.46 -12.67 -12.36
CA SER A 561 -31.25 -11.45 -12.33
C SER A 561 -31.09 -10.71 -11.01
N ALA A 562 -31.52 -9.44 -10.98
CA ALA A 562 -31.58 -8.66 -9.74
C ALA A 562 -32.43 -9.34 -8.65
N LEU A 563 -33.44 -10.13 -9.03
CA LEU A 563 -34.29 -10.89 -8.09
C LEU A 563 -33.52 -12.02 -7.40
N ALA A 564 -32.51 -12.59 -8.06
CA ALA A 564 -31.64 -13.63 -7.51
C ALA A 564 -30.45 -13.07 -6.72
N SER A 565 -30.20 -11.76 -6.79
CA SER A 565 -29.04 -11.11 -6.15
C SER A 565 -29.34 -10.66 -4.72
N GLU A 566 -28.70 -11.29 -3.74
CA GLU A 566 -28.78 -10.87 -2.32
C GLU A 566 -28.25 -9.46 -2.09
N GLU A 567 -27.16 -9.07 -2.77
CA GLU A 567 -26.59 -7.73 -2.66
C GLU A 567 -27.59 -6.66 -3.14
N PHE A 568 -28.33 -6.95 -4.21
CA PHE A 568 -29.36 -6.05 -4.71
C PHE A 568 -30.51 -5.90 -3.70
N LYS A 569 -30.95 -7.01 -3.08
CA LYS A 569 -31.98 -6.98 -2.01
C LYS A 569 -31.51 -6.15 -0.81
N ILE A 570 -30.26 -6.29 -0.39
CA ILE A 570 -29.66 -5.49 0.69
C ILE A 570 -29.69 -3.99 0.32
N CYS A 571 -29.34 -3.63 -0.92
CA CYS A 571 -29.38 -2.25 -1.38
C CYS A 571 -30.80 -1.67 -1.34
N VAL A 572 -31.81 -2.43 -1.77
CA VAL A 572 -33.22 -2.04 -1.70
C VAL A 572 -33.65 -1.81 -0.25
N THR A 573 -33.29 -2.74 0.66
CA THR A 573 -33.58 -2.60 2.10
C THR A 573 -32.91 -1.37 2.72
N LYS A 574 -31.65 -1.07 2.37
CA LYS A 574 -31.01 0.19 2.81
C LYS A 574 -31.78 1.42 2.34
N GLY A 575 -32.25 1.42 1.09
CA GLY A 575 -33.08 2.49 0.54
C GLY A 575 -34.38 2.69 1.33
N GLN A 576 -35.04 1.61 1.71
CA GLN A 576 -36.25 1.64 2.56
C GLN A 576 -35.94 2.24 3.93
N ILE A 577 -34.85 1.81 4.59
CA ILE A 577 -34.44 2.35 5.89
C ILE A 577 -34.16 3.86 5.82
N PHE A 578 -33.44 4.32 4.79
CA PHE A 578 -33.21 5.76 4.57
C PHE A 578 -34.52 6.53 4.40
N LYS A 579 -35.46 5.98 3.63
CA LYS A 579 -36.77 6.60 3.44
C LYS A 579 -37.55 6.69 4.75
N THR A 580 -37.57 5.63 5.55
CA THR A 580 -38.21 5.61 6.88
C THR A 580 -37.58 6.63 7.83
N LEU A 581 -36.24 6.73 7.88
CA LEU A 581 -35.55 7.74 8.69
C LEU A 581 -35.98 9.17 8.31
N LEU A 582 -36.01 9.46 7.01
CA LEU A 582 -36.43 10.77 6.50
C LEU A 582 -37.88 11.09 6.87
N ASP A 583 -38.80 10.14 6.70
CA ASP A 583 -40.21 10.33 7.04
C ASP A 583 -40.42 10.53 8.55
N MET A 584 -39.64 9.84 9.38
CA MET A 584 -39.65 10.02 10.84
C MET A 584 -39.08 11.38 11.26
N GLU A 585 -37.99 11.83 10.64
CA GLU A 585 -37.44 13.15 10.92
C GLU A 585 -38.42 14.25 10.51
N GLU A 586 -39.03 14.15 9.33
CA GLU A 586 -40.07 15.09 8.89
C GLU A 586 -41.25 15.15 9.88
N LYS A 587 -41.69 13.99 10.38
CA LYS A 587 -42.74 13.88 11.42
C LYS A 587 -42.33 14.55 12.74
N HIS A 588 -41.06 14.47 13.12
CA HIS A 588 -40.55 14.93 14.43
C HIS A 588 -39.74 16.24 14.38
N LYS A 589 -39.58 16.87 13.21
CA LYS A 589 -38.70 18.03 12.98
C LYS A 589 -38.92 19.22 13.91
N ARG A 590 -40.14 19.40 14.43
CA ARG A 590 -40.47 20.46 15.38
C ARG A 590 -39.64 20.39 16.67
N VAL A 591 -39.17 19.19 17.05
CA VAL A 591 -38.29 18.99 18.21
C VAL A 591 -36.93 19.66 17.99
N LEU A 592 -36.42 19.69 16.75
CA LEU A 592 -35.11 20.26 16.43
C LEU A 592 -35.04 21.77 16.74
N ALA A 593 -36.15 22.50 16.58
CA ALA A 593 -36.25 23.91 16.96
C ALA A 593 -36.33 24.14 18.48
N CYS A 594 -36.48 23.07 19.27
CA CYS A 594 -36.65 23.12 20.71
C CYS A 594 -35.42 22.61 21.48
N VAL A 595 -34.32 22.32 20.76
CA VAL A 595 -33.03 21.95 21.33
C VAL A 595 -31.94 22.80 20.71
N LYS A 596 -30.85 23.04 21.44
CA LYS A 596 -29.61 23.61 20.90
C LYS A 596 -28.46 22.65 21.08
N MET A 597 -27.43 22.83 20.28
CA MET A 597 -26.17 22.11 20.42
C MET A 597 -25.02 23.05 20.75
N THR A 598 -24.15 22.64 21.66
CA THR A 598 -22.81 23.22 21.79
C THR A 598 -21.81 22.28 21.11
N LEU A 599 -20.70 22.81 20.59
CA LEU A 599 -19.63 22.00 19.99
C LEU A 599 -18.33 22.05 20.80
N LYS A 600 -18.13 23.11 21.59
CA LYS A 600 -16.96 23.36 22.45
C LYS A 600 -17.41 24.07 23.74
N PRO A 601 -16.74 23.86 24.89
CA PRO A 601 -15.68 22.85 25.13
C PRO A 601 -16.22 21.41 25.14
N HIS A 602 -17.53 21.26 25.37
CA HIS A 602 -18.22 19.98 25.28
C HIS A 602 -19.27 20.06 24.18
N ARG A 603 -19.58 18.89 23.62
CA ARG A 603 -20.69 18.71 22.70
C ARG A 603 -21.91 18.30 23.51
N ASP A 604 -22.78 19.26 23.76
CA ASP A 604 -24.04 19.05 24.48
C ASP A 604 -25.24 19.22 23.56
N VAL A 605 -26.29 18.47 23.85
CA VAL A 605 -27.64 18.75 23.37
C VAL A 605 -28.42 19.26 24.57
N ILE A 606 -29.03 20.43 24.43
CA ILE A 606 -29.64 21.17 25.53
C ILE A 606 -31.08 21.50 25.17
N ALA A 607 -32.02 21.18 26.05
CA ALA A 607 -33.43 21.53 25.88
C ALA A 607 -33.60 23.06 25.96
N LEU A 608 -34.36 23.66 25.04
CA LEU A 608 -34.67 25.09 25.07
C LEU A 608 -35.99 25.41 25.79
N LYS A 609 -36.78 24.38 26.10
CA LYS A 609 -38.07 24.48 26.78
C LYS A 609 -38.36 23.21 27.57
N ALA A 610 -39.41 23.25 28.38
CA ALA A 610 -39.84 22.08 29.13
C ALA A 610 -40.42 20.98 28.22
N PHE A 611 -40.18 19.71 28.57
CA PHE A 611 -40.75 18.55 27.91
C PHE A 611 -41.34 17.57 28.94
N PRO A 612 -42.65 17.24 28.86
CA PRO A 612 -43.20 16.10 29.58
C PRO A 612 -42.53 14.80 29.14
N VAL A 613 -42.56 13.77 30.00
CA VAL A 613 -41.97 12.45 29.73
C VAL A 613 -42.43 11.90 28.36
N GLY A 614 -41.48 11.40 27.57
CA GLY A 614 -41.69 10.78 26.26
C GLY A 614 -41.99 11.73 25.10
N LYS A 615 -42.11 13.05 25.33
CA LYS A 615 -42.50 14.03 24.31
C LYS A 615 -41.33 14.55 23.47
N LEU A 616 -40.11 14.52 23.99
CA LEU A 616 -38.91 14.72 23.19
C LEU A 616 -38.66 13.46 22.37
N CYS A 617 -38.37 13.61 21.08
CA CYS A 617 -38.11 12.50 20.16
C CYS A 617 -37.03 12.92 19.17
N LEU A 618 -35.84 12.31 19.28
CA LEU A 618 -34.76 12.49 18.32
C LEU A 618 -34.65 11.23 17.46
N VAL A 619 -34.57 11.43 16.14
CA VAL A 619 -34.46 10.34 15.16
C VAL A 619 -32.98 10.15 14.81
N PRO A 620 -32.47 8.91 14.70
CA PRO A 620 -31.07 8.63 14.38
C PRO A 620 -30.78 8.83 12.89
N CYS A 621 -31.15 9.97 12.30
CA CYS A 621 -30.87 10.22 10.89
C CYS A 621 -29.36 10.20 10.64
N SER A 622 -28.95 9.45 9.61
CA SER A 622 -27.55 9.22 9.29
C SER A 622 -27.37 8.96 7.81
N THR A 623 -26.16 9.20 7.33
CA THR A 623 -25.70 8.80 5.99
C THR A 623 -25.14 7.38 5.96
N LYS A 624 -25.14 6.66 7.10
CA LYS A 624 -24.51 5.36 7.26
C LYS A 624 -25.54 4.30 7.69
N ILE A 625 -25.98 3.48 6.73
CA ILE A 625 -26.72 2.24 6.99
C ILE A 625 -25.81 1.07 6.62
N GLU A 626 -25.48 0.25 7.61
CA GLU A 626 -24.45 -0.77 7.50
C GLU A 626 -24.99 -2.15 7.80
N THR A 627 -24.40 -3.16 7.15
CA THR A 627 -24.60 -4.58 7.45
C THR A 627 -23.35 -5.09 8.16
N ARG A 628 -23.48 -5.53 9.42
CA ARG A 628 -22.37 -6.04 10.24
C ARG A 628 -22.85 -7.14 11.18
N ASP A 629 -21.93 -8.04 11.52
CA ASP A 629 -22.19 -9.13 12.48
C ASP A 629 -22.07 -8.68 13.95
N LYS A 630 -21.55 -7.47 14.18
CA LYS A 630 -21.35 -6.88 15.51
C LYS A 630 -21.77 -5.41 15.52
N LEU A 631 -22.37 -4.97 16.63
CA LEU A 631 -22.82 -3.60 16.80
C LEU A 631 -21.59 -2.70 16.94
N ALA A 632 -21.43 -1.76 16.01
CA ALA A 632 -20.31 -0.82 16.06
C ALA A 632 -20.51 0.18 17.21
N ALA A 633 -19.41 0.63 17.81
CA ALA A 633 -19.44 1.59 18.91
C ALA A 633 -20.17 2.88 18.48
N GLY A 634 -21.17 3.28 19.26
CA GLY A 634 -21.98 4.46 18.98
C GLY A 634 -23.05 4.28 17.89
N SER A 635 -23.20 3.10 17.31
CA SER A 635 -24.27 2.77 16.35
C SER A 635 -25.55 2.34 17.06
N VAL A 636 -26.66 2.37 16.31
CA VAL A 636 -27.97 1.89 16.74
C VAL A 636 -28.32 0.64 15.95
N SER A 637 -28.55 -0.47 16.64
CA SER A 637 -29.00 -1.71 16.02
C SER A 637 -30.42 -1.56 15.48
N LEU A 638 -30.67 -2.07 14.27
CA LEU A 638 -32.02 -2.24 13.71
C LEU A 638 -32.48 -3.70 13.77
N GLY A 639 -31.65 -4.59 14.34
CA GLY A 639 -31.90 -6.03 14.31
C GLY A 639 -31.69 -6.64 12.92
N THR A 640 -32.32 -7.78 12.70
CA THR A 640 -32.32 -8.53 11.45
C THR A 640 -33.55 -8.17 10.62
N ILE A 641 -33.35 -7.79 9.37
CA ILE A 641 -34.41 -7.47 8.40
C ILE A 641 -34.17 -8.34 7.17
N ASN A 642 -35.16 -9.16 6.80
CA ASN A 642 -35.04 -10.13 5.70
C ASN A 642 -33.79 -11.04 5.82
N GLY A 643 -33.47 -11.49 7.04
CA GLY A 643 -32.31 -12.35 7.30
C GLY A 643 -30.95 -11.63 7.32
N THR A 644 -30.91 -10.32 7.09
CA THR A 644 -29.67 -9.52 7.15
C THR A 644 -29.67 -8.59 8.35
N MET A 645 -28.56 -8.55 9.10
CA MET A 645 -28.39 -7.66 10.24
C MET A 645 -28.09 -6.23 9.79
N PHE A 646 -28.84 -5.25 10.29
CA PHE A 646 -28.67 -3.83 9.96
C PHE A 646 -28.41 -2.98 11.21
N GLN A 647 -27.60 -1.94 11.03
CA GLN A 647 -27.39 -0.90 12.02
C GLN A 647 -27.33 0.48 11.37
N VAL A 648 -27.70 1.51 12.13
CA VAL A 648 -27.50 2.92 11.78
C VAL A 648 -26.21 3.40 12.44
N GLY A 649 -25.24 3.79 11.62
CA GLY A 649 -23.94 4.26 12.08
C GLY A 649 -23.98 5.73 12.52
N SER A 650 -23.18 6.08 13.53
CA SER A 650 -23.04 7.47 13.95
C SER A 650 -22.49 8.37 12.83
N CYS A 651 -23.12 9.53 12.64
CA CYS A 651 -22.69 10.55 11.70
C CYS A 651 -22.54 11.92 12.38
N PHE A 652 -21.47 12.62 12.02
CA PHE A 652 -21.24 13.99 12.46
C PHE A 652 -20.35 14.66 11.41
N VAL A 653 -20.84 15.75 10.83
CA VAL A 653 -20.04 16.64 9.98
C VAL A 653 -20.13 18.02 10.62
N GLY A 654 -19.05 18.43 11.27
CA GLY A 654 -18.94 19.75 11.92
C GLY A 654 -18.83 20.89 10.89
N PRO A 655 -18.90 22.15 11.36
CA PRO A 655 -18.54 23.28 10.52
C PRO A 655 -17.07 23.20 10.13
N ASP A 656 -16.70 23.89 9.04
CA ASP A 656 -15.31 23.98 8.63
C ASP A 656 -14.47 24.88 9.57
N LYS A 657 -13.20 25.12 9.19
CA LYS A 657 -12.26 25.89 10.02
C LYS A 657 -12.69 27.35 10.22
N ASP A 658 -13.48 27.90 9.30
CA ASP A 658 -13.98 29.27 9.32
C ASP A 658 -15.37 29.36 9.99
N GLN A 659 -15.80 28.27 10.63
CA GLN A 659 -17.12 28.12 11.24
C GLN A 659 -18.26 28.20 10.22
N ASN A 660 -18.02 27.84 8.96
CA ASN A 660 -19.07 27.72 7.97
C ASN A 660 -19.84 26.40 8.15
N PHE A 661 -21.18 26.51 8.22
CA PHE A 661 -22.11 25.39 8.43
C PHE A 661 -22.75 24.86 7.13
N ASP A 662 -22.43 25.40 5.95
CA ASP A 662 -23.07 25.03 4.67
C ASP A 662 -22.99 23.52 4.35
N LYS A 663 -21.90 22.87 4.77
CA LYS A 663 -21.67 21.43 4.60
C LYS A 663 -21.86 20.64 5.90
N ALA A 664 -22.28 21.29 6.97
CA ALA A 664 -22.44 20.65 8.26
C ALA A 664 -23.66 19.72 8.26
N PHE A 665 -23.52 18.58 8.92
CA PHE A 665 -24.60 17.64 9.18
C PHE A 665 -24.55 17.27 10.66
N LEU A 666 -25.33 18.05 11.44
CA LEU A 666 -25.32 18.05 12.89
C LEU A 666 -26.63 17.50 13.42
N GLN A 667 -26.73 16.18 13.48
CA GLN A 667 -27.89 15.49 14.03
C GLN A 667 -27.81 15.40 15.57
N PRO A 668 -28.75 16.00 16.33
CA PRO A 668 -28.69 16.00 17.79
C PRO A 668 -28.64 14.61 18.41
N PHE A 669 -29.31 13.62 17.79
CA PHE A 669 -29.31 12.23 18.25
C PHE A 669 -27.90 11.69 18.53
N TRP A 670 -26.95 11.95 17.63
CA TRP A 670 -25.57 11.45 17.73
C TRP A 670 -24.67 12.27 18.67
N SER A 671 -25.21 13.34 19.23
CA SER A 671 -24.47 14.31 20.06
C SER A 671 -24.92 14.31 21.53
N VAL A 672 -25.95 13.54 21.87
CA VAL A 672 -26.35 13.31 23.26
C VAL A 672 -25.23 12.56 23.98
N ARG A 673 -24.74 13.13 25.08
CA ARG A 673 -23.67 12.53 25.87
C ARG A 673 -24.18 11.32 26.66
N VAL A 674 -23.24 10.46 27.02
CA VAL A 674 -23.50 9.32 27.89
C VAL A 674 -23.13 9.66 29.33
N THR A 675 -23.82 9.03 30.28
CA THR A 675 -23.54 9.08 31.71
C THR A 675 -23.52 7.66 32.28
N HIS A 676 -22.64 7.41 33.24
CA HIS A 676 -22.64 6.16 34.03
C HIS A 676 -23.45 6.27 35.31
N ASP A 677 -24.03 7.45 35.55
CA ASP A 677 -24.92 7.73 36.66
C ASP A 677 -26.37 7.64 36.13
N PRO A 678 -27.14 6.60 36.51
CA PRO A 678 -28.52 6.42 36.03
C PRO A 678 -29.46 7.53 36.49
N ASP A 679 -29.16 8.21 37.61
CA ASP A 679 -29.98 9.30 38.13
C ASP A 679 -29.80 10.58 37.31
N LYS A 680 -28.64 10.76 36.69
CA LYS A 680 -28.39 11.87 35.75
C LYS A 680 -28.95 11.63 34.36
N ALA A 681 -29.27 10.38 34.01
CA ALA A 681 -29.84 10.09 32.70
C ALA A 681 -31.29 10.59 32.62
N ASN A 682 -31.58 11.30 31.54
CA ASN A 682 -32.90 11.87 31.27
C ASN A 682 -33.44 11.49 29.88
N VAL A 683 -32.66 10.76 29.07
CA VAL A 683 -33.09 10.19 27.80
C VAL A 683 -32.66 8.71 27.64
N SER A 684 -33.44 7.94 26.88
CA SER A 684 -33.17 6.54 26.50
C SER A 684 -33.40 6.34 24.99
N ILE A 685 -32.82 5.28 24.41
CA ILE A 685 -33.11 4.86 23.04
C ILE A 685 -34.07 3.68 23.10
N GLU A 686 -35.21 3.79 22.41
CA GLU A 686 -36.28 2.80 22.43
C GLU A 686 -36.95 2.65 21.04
N PRO A 687 -37.32 1.42 20.62
CA PRO A 687 -36.96 0.15 21.24
C PRO A 687 -35.47 -0.17 21.08
N GLN A 688 -34.92 -1.07 21.90
CA GLN A 688 -33.56 -1.59 21.70
C GLN A 688 -33.66 -2.95 21.01
N PHE A 689 -32.86 -3.12 19.95
CA PHE A 689 -32.72 -4.39 19.26
C PHE A 689 -31.32 -4.94 19.51
N ASP A 690 -31.21 -6.23 19.81
CA ASP A 690 -29.97 -6.93 19.52
C ASP A 690 -29.88 -7.15 18.01
N LEU A 691 -28.67 -7.32 17.46
CA LEU A 691 -28.53 -7.52 16.01
C LEU A 691 -29.29 -8.75 15.50
N ALA A 692 -29.41 -9.79 16.34
CA ALA A 692 -30.15 -11.01 16.03
C ALA A 692 -31.69 -10.85 16.16
N THR A 693 -32.19 -9.78 16.77
CA THR A 693 -33.63 -9.59 16.94
C THR A 693 -34.29 -9.33 15.58
N ASN A 694 -35.28 -10.14 15.20
CA ASN A 694 -35.99 -9.95 13.94
C ASN A 694 -36.85 -8.67 13.98
N ASN A 695 -36.70 -7.79 12.99
CA ASN A 695 -37.41 -6.51 12.87
C ASN A 695 -38.12 -6.39 11.51
N PRO A 696 -39.20 -7.17 11.29
CA PRO A 696 -39.87 -7.23 9.99
C PRO A 696 -40.57 -5.93 9.59
N ASN A 697 -40.84 -5.05 10.56
CA ASN A 697 -41.58 -3.81 10.35
C ASN A 697 -40.69 -2.57 10.16
N PHE A 698 -39.37 -2.74 9.99
CA PHE A 698 -38.41 -1.64 9.87
C PHE A 698 -38.51 -0.61 11.00
N THR A 699 -38.79 -1.07 12.22
CA THR A 699 -38.95 -0.16 13.36
C THR A 699 -37.59 0.44 13.68
N ILE A 700 -37.50 1.77 13.62
CA ILE A 700 -36.26 2.50 13.92
C ILE A 700 -36.26 2.92 15.39
N PRO A 701 -35.23 2.55 16.18
CA PRO A 701 -35.06 3.08 17.53
C PRO A 701 -34.94 4.60 17.53
N VAL A 702 -35.64 5.26 18.45
CA VAL A 702 -35.58 6.72 18.63
C VAL A 702 -35.18 7.06 20.04
N MET A 703 -34.61 8.25 20.23
CA MET A 703 -34.26 8.72 21.57
C MET A 703 -35.40 9.54 22.16
N ARG A 704 -35.85 9.18 23.37
CA ARG A 704 -36.93 9.85 24.08
C ARG A 704 -36.51 10.25 25.47
N ASN A 705 -37.12 11.32 26.01
CA ASN A 705 -36.90 11.69 27.40
C ASN A 705 -37.66 10.75 28.34
N ILE A 706 -36.95 10.20 29.32
CA ILE A 706 -37.48 9.32 30.36
C ILE A 706 -37.84 10.07 31.65
N LYS A 707 -37.42 11.34 31.74
CA LYS A 707 -37.76 12.27 32.82
C LYS A 707 -38.36 13.54 32.21
N GLU A 708 -39.11 14.28 33.01
CA GLU A 708 -39.49 15.64 32.64
C GLU A 708 -38.21 16.48 32.48
N LEU A 709 -38.14 17.26 31.41
CA LEU A 709 -37.01 18.16 31.14
C LEU A 709 -37.45 19.59 31.40
N ALA A 710 -36.58 20.38 32.04
CA ALA A 710 -36.69 21.83 32.11
C ALA A 710 -35.92 22.49 30.96
N ALA A 711 -36.14 23.79 30.76
CA ALA A 711 -35.30 24.58 29.87
C ALA A 711 -33.86 24.63 30.41
N ASN A 712 -32.89 24.49 29.50
CA ASN A 712 -31.45 24.38 29.75
C ASN A 712 -30.95 23.03 30.32
N ASP A 713 -31.81 22.03 30.45
CA ASP A 713 -31.35 20.68 30.79
C ASP A 713 -30.47 20.10 29.66
N VAL A 714 -29.33 19.53 30.04
CA VAL A 714 -28.45 18.77 29.16
C VAL A 714 -29.00 17.35 29.01
N LEU A 715 -29.15 16.88 27.77
CA LEU A 715 -29.61 15.52 27.50
C LEU A 715 -28.48 14.52 27.76
N LEU A 716 -28.72 13.55 28.64
CA LEU A 716 -27.78 12.53 29.06
C LEU A 716 -28.41 11.14 28.97
N ARG A 717 -27.73 10.23 28.28
CA ARG A 717 -28.14 8.82 28.14
C ARG A 717 -27.35 7.93 29.08
N TYR A 718 -28.02 7.05 29.82
CA TYR A 718 -27.31 6.08 30.66
C TYR A 718 -26.56 5.04 29.82
N VAL A 719 -25.33 4.72 30.21
CA VAL A 719 -24.56 3.57 29.74
C VAL A 719 -23.92 2.91 30.96
N GLN A 720 -24.17 1.62 31.16
CA GLN A 720 -23.58 0.88 32.27
C GLN A 720 -22.05 0.83 32.14
N LYS A 721 -21.34 1.09 33.24
CA LYS A 721 -19.88 0.93 33.30
C LYS A 721 -19.60 -0.56 33.44
N ASP A 722 -18.81 -1.14 32.52
CA ASP A 722 -18.33 -2.52 32.67
C ASP A 722 -17.57 -2.63 34.00
N LYS A 723 -18.03 -3.51 34.90
CA LYS A 723 -17.31 -3.76 36.15
C LYS A 723 -16.02 -4.50 35.81
N PRO A 724 -14.85 -4.04 36.28
CA PRO A 724 -13.66 -4.88 36.26
C PRO A 724 -13.95 -6.14 37.09
N GLU A 725 -13.69 -7.31 36.51
CA GLU A 725 -13.77 -8.60 37.20
C GLU A 725 -12.87 -8.55 38.45
N VAL A 726 -13.48 -8.66 39.63
CA VAL A 726 -12.74 -8.75 40.90
C VAL A 726 -12.16 -10.15 40.99
N GLN A 727 -10.85 -10.29 40.82
CA GLN A 727 -10.15 -11.53 41.17
C GLN A 727 -10.13 -11.65 42.70
N VAL A 728 -10.83 -12.65 43.22
CA VAL A 728 -10.77 -12.99 44.65
C VAL A 728 -9.51 -13.83 44.88
N GLU A 729 -8.69 -13.42 45.84
CA GLU A 729 -7.46 -14.11 46.24
C GLU A 729 -7.76 -15.53 46.75
N PRO A 730 -7.09 -16.58 46.24
CA PRO A 730 -7.28 -17.92 46.76
C PRO A 730 -6.52 -18.11 48.08
N LEU A 731 -7.21 -18.61 49.10
CA LEU A 731 -6.60 -18.97 50.39
C LEU A 731 -5.72 -20.22 50.23
N VAL A 732 -4.45 -20.12 50.63
CA VAL A 732 -3.46 -21.22 50.57
C VAL A 732 -3.15 -21.72 52.00
N PRO A 733 -3.18 -23.04 52.29
CA PRO A 733 -2.80 -23.57 53.61
C PRO A 733 -1.29 -23.53 53.85
N GLU A 734 -0.87 -23.37 55.11
CA GLU A 734 0.56 -23.29 55.49
C GLU A 734 1.38 -24.53 55.08
N PRO A 735 2.59 -24.36 54.51
CA PRO A 735 3.43 -25.47 54.07
C PRO A 735 4.17 -26.15 55.24
N LYS A 736 4.04 -27.49 55.33
CA LYS A 736 4.78 -28.33 56.28
C LYS A 736 6.28 -28.33 56.00
N ARG A 737 7.10 -27.94 56.99
CA ARG A 737 8.58 -27.98 56.95
C ARG A 737 9.12 -29.40 56.73
N ARG A 738 9.94 -29.59 55.68
CA ARG A 738 10.74 -30.81 55.46
C ARG A 738 12.07 -30.73 56.24
N ARG A 739 12.38 -31.79 56.98
CA ARG A 739 13.65 -32.03 57.68
C ARG A 739 14.75 -32.37 56.66
N ILE A 740 15.89 -31.69 56.71
CA ILE A 740 17.09 -32.02 55.93
C ILE A 740 17.96 -32.97 56.77
N GLY A 741 18.24 -34.16 56.23
CA GLY A 741 19.25 -35.09 56.76
C GLY A 741 20.62 -34.79 56.13
N LYS A 742 21.66 -34.77 56.98
CA LYS A 742 23.08 -34.62 56.63
C LYS A 742 23.64 -35.87 55.94
N GLY A 743 24.68 -35.71 55.13
CA GLY A 743 25.61 -36.80 54.82
C GLY A 743 26.77 -36.38 53.93
N SER A 744 27.97 -36.33 54.54
CA SER A 744 29.35 -36.24 53.98
C SER A 744 29.71 -35.06 53.09
#